data_AF-A0A3S0XRN7-F1
#
_entry.id   AF-A0A3S0XRN7-F1
#
_cell.length_a   1.000
_cell.length_b   1.000
_cell.length_c   1.000
_cell.angle_alpha   90.00
_cell.angle_beta   90.00
_cell.angle_gamma   90.00
#
_symmetry.space_group_name_H-M   'P 1'
#
loop_
_entity.id
_entity.type
_entity.pdbx_description
1 polymer ?
#
loop_
_entity_poly.entity_id
_entity_poly.type
_entity_poly.pdbx_seq_one_letter_code
_entity_poly.pdbx_strand_id
1 'polypeptide(L)'
;MRWPCFAVGLRVNFGGSNAPKNTLEYRMTTPIIRHAARQSYGEAEPSRQAFVVSGPSVISGENIWFFSPNGAYPAGAATTWADCTAEHPCSTINTPTAAKIALLDPNAKFYFESGTYLIPQGSPRWANLQNGQTIWGRNTGWLTPAVGSARPLIQGGLVWGNQATNTIANGEAHNIRVLNNNQITPQSVFDYAVGGGVYGLAATGNLKVENSQIDSVATSNNISAVSIAANTARVENTVINATSHGLGNIDNPDDGPRVGADAVGVFTVNQLTSLKDSIINAETTGNVNNNGRASAFGALSQESTLNVNHSTVSATSRGNVTTGAAIAEGLTNSKGKLLVRNNTIINVNTYGNVNGTNTANGFTSAVGVDSNQADVQNTTVTVSTHGDVIYGQAIAFGVVGGTNAEGNIVIPGTAVVEHSTISVLSTGKAGQNAGVFAQGVRSSTDLTVKNSHVTAITSGSTQDDGAANVTAVRAFGKATVTNSTINAESFGTASSGIVTSTAILGGNGVISQYNTVSSRTHGDASDFGTAQAIGIQGQSTTLVEHTDITVEEFGNVAGNSNATSLGILVQNGNQLTSKNNIITVRTHGDADASSAQALGIQATGNGNSIVIEKTVVDVLAEGTATNGGSVDVWGVRANQNGTILFQGTGLSRVTAISTTGNELAVLAVGGINNSSTPKAQCSTDGVNYTDC
;
A
#
# COMPACT_ATOMS: atom_id res chain seq x y z
N MET A 1 53.06 83.50 -29.84
CA MET A 1 53.17 82.04 -30.03
C MET A 1 52.48 81.34 -28.88
N ARG A 2 51.36 80.65 -29.12
CA ARG A 2 50.74 79.71 -28.19
C ARG A 2 50.43 78.44 -28.96
N TRP A 3 50.95 77.32 -28.47
CA TRP A 3 50.71 75.97 -29.01
C TRP A 3 49.30 75.50 -28.64
N PRO A 4 48.58 74.79 -29.53
CA PRO A 4 47.38 74.08 -29.13
C PRO A 4 47.78 72.76 -28.45
N CYS A 5 47.34 72.57 -27.20
CA CYS A 5 47.21 71.24 -26.61
C CYS A 5 45.98 70.58 -27.22
N PHE A 6 46.11 69.36 -27.74
CA PHE A 6 44.99 68.47 -28.02
C PHE A 6 44.86 67.46 -26.88
N ALA A 7 43.63 67.17 -26.46
CA ALA A 7 43.31 66.15 -25.48
C ALA A 7 42.62 64.98 -26.19
N VAL A 8 43.12 63.76 -25.96
CA VAL A 8 42.51 62.51 -26.42
C VAL A 8 41.62 61.98 -25.30
N GLY A 9 40.31 61.90 -25.55
CA GLY A 9 39.35 61.28 -24.63
C GLY A 9 39.17 59.81 -24.96
N LEU A 10 39.68 58.91 -24.11
CA LEU A 10 39.43 57.48 -24.21
C LEU A 10 38.06 57.16 -23.59
N ARG A 11 37.11 56.64 -24.37
CA ARG A 11 35.87 56.04 -23.86
C ARG A 11 36.08 54.54 -23.74
N VAL A 12 36.09 54.02 -22.52
CA VAL A 12 36.06 52.58 -22.25
C VAL A 12 34.65 52.22 -21.81
N ASN A 13 33.98 51.37 -22.59
CA ASN A 13 32.63 50.92 -22.29
C ASN A 13 32.74 49.50 -21.70
N PHE A 14 32.55 49.35 -20.39
CA PHE A 14 32.44 48.03 -19.79
C PHE A 14 31.06 47.47 -20.18
N GLY A 15 31.05 46.54 -21.14
CA GLY A 15 29.82 45.94 -21.65
C GLY A 15 28.95 45.40 -20.51
N GLY A 16 27.68 45.80 -20.49
CA GLY A 16 26.69 45.26 -19.57
C GLY A 16 26.50 43.76 -19.77
N SER A 17 25.94 43.11 -18.76
CA SER A 17 25.69 41.67 -18.75
C SER A 17 24.95 41.16 -19.99
N ASN A 18 25.40 40.03 -20.52
CA ASN A 18 24.74 39.29 -21.59
C ASN A 18 23.54 38.47 -21.09
N ALA A 19 23.21 38.52 -19.80
CA ALA A 19 22.05 37.84 -19.26
C ALA A 19 20.75 38.45 -19.83
N PRO A 20 19.71 37.63 -20.13
CA PRO A 20 18.45 38.15 -20.64
C PRO A 20 17.86 39.21 -19.70
N LYS A 21 17.31 40.29 -20.27
CA LYS A 21 16.91 41.54 -19.55
C LYS A 21 15.89 41.37 -18.42
N ASN A 22 15.36 40.17 -18.27
CA ASN A 22 14.34 39.72 -17.34
C ASN A 22 14.83 38.62 -16.39
N THR A 23 16.14 38.47 -16.21
CA THR A 23 16.72 37.50 -15.27
C THR A 23 17.28 38.20 -14.04
N LEU A 24 17.29 37.51 -12.91
CA LEU A 24 17.92 37.99 -11.66
C LEU A 24 19.40 38.32 -11.89
N GLU A 25 20.09 37.51 -12.69
CA GLU A 25 21.48 37.72 -13.08
C GLU A 25 21.68 39.06 -13.80
N TYR A 26 20.83 39.41 -14.77
CA TYR A 26 20.87 40.72 -15.45
C TYR A 26 20.75 41.88 -14.45
N ARG A 27 19.83 41.78 -13.48
CA ARG A 27 19.61 42.85 -12.48
C ARG A 27 20.76 43.00 -11.49
N MET A 28 21.38 41.91 -11.06
CA MET A 28 22.53 41.96 -10.15
C MET A 28 23.82 42.40 -10.83
N THR A 29 23.92 42.25 -12.14
CA THR A 29 25.12 42.58 -12.94
C THR A 29 24.96 43.84 -13.79
N THR A 30 23.77 44.44 -13.83
CA THR A 30 23.58 45.75 -14.47
C THR A 30 24.44 46.81 -13.78
N PRO A 31 25.17 47.65 -14.54
CA PRO A 31 26.07 48.64 -13.96
C PRO A 31 25.32 49.55 -12.96
N ILE A 32 25.80 49.59 -11.72
CA ILE A 32 25.40 50.65 -10.78
C ILE A 32 25.87 51.96 -11.40
N ILE A 33 24.94 52.89 -11.64
CA ILE A 33 25.24 54.21 -12.21
C ILE A 33 26.19 54.92 -11.24
N ARG A 34 27.49 54.97 -11.56
CA ARG A 34 28.46 55.77 -10.83
C ARG A 34 28.62 57.10 -11.57
N HIS A 35 28.33 58.20 -10.89
CA HIS A 35 28.59 59.53 -11.40
C HIS A 35 30.10 59.71 -11.57
N ALA A 36 30.55 60.00 -12.79
CA ALA A 36 31.93 60.39 -13.04
C ALA A 36 32.10 61.85 -12.60
N ALA A 37 32.73 62.08 -11.46
CA ALA A 37 33.12 63.42 -11.03
C ALA A 37 34.34 63.88 -11.83
N ARG A 38 34.25 65.05 -12.49
CA ARG A 38 35.43 65.71 -13.06
C ARG A 38 36.13 66.49 -11.95
N GLN A 39 37.33 66.04 -11.59
CA GLN A 39 38.07 66.45 -10.39
C GLN A 39 38.53 67.92 -10.39
N SER A 40 38.47 68.64 -11.52
CA SER A 40 39.10 69.95 -11.66
C SER A 40 38.21 71.17 -11.33
N TYR A 41 36.89 71.03 -11.18
CA TYR A 41 36.00 72.19 -10.96
C TYR A 41 34.91 72.01 -9.90
N GLY A 42 34.83 70.88 -9.18
CA GLY A 42 33.85 70.71 -8.10
C GLY A 42 32.38 70.75 -8.54
N GLU A 43 32.10 70.83 -9.83
CA GLU A 43 30.74 70.80 -10.40
C GLU A 43 30.42 69.39 -10.88
N ALA A 44 29.54 68.71 -10.13
CA ALA A 44 28.84 67.53 -10.61
C ALA A 44 27.63 68.01 -11.41
N GLU A 45 27.79 68.16 -12.73
CA GLU A 45 26.67 68.47 -13.61
C GLU A 45 25.79 67.20 -13.74
N PRO A 46 24.57 67.17 -13.18
CA PRO A 46 23.71 66.01 -13.30
C PRO A 46 23.22 66.00 -14.76
N SER A 47 23.80 65.14 -15.61
CA SER A 47 23.38 65.02 -17.01
C SER A 47 21.96 64.44 -17.19
N ARG A 48 21.23 64.25 -16.08
CA ARG A 48 19.78 64.06 -16.05
C ARG A 48 19.23 64.90 -14.90
N GLN A 49 18.29 65.79 -15.23
CA GLN A 49 17.34 66.32 -14.26
C GLN A 49 16.87 65.16 -13.39
N ALA A 50 16.90 65.38 -12.07
CA ALA A 50 16.58 64.41 -11.03
C ALA A 50 15.62 63.34 -11.57
N PHE A 51 16.10 62.08 -11.62
CA PHE A 51 15.19 60.95 -11.73
C PHE A 51 14.47 60.90 -10.38
N VAL A 52 13.52 61.81 -10.18
CA VAL A 52 12.49 61.68 -9.17
C VAL A 52 11.71 60.48 -9.65
N VAL A 53 11.94 59.36 -8.98
CA VAL A 53 11.09 58.17 -9.11
C VAL A 53 9.74 58.56 -8.52
N SER A 54 8.93 59.31 -9.28
CA SER A 54 7.61 59.79 -8.88
C SER A 54 6.50 58.76 -9.13
N GLY A 55 6.89 57.51 -9.36
CA GLY A 55 6.01 56.34 -9.38
C GLY A 55 6.67 55.19 -8.64
N PRO A 56 5.91 54.15 -8.23
CA PRO A 56 6.47 53.02 -7.51
C PRO A 56 7.68 52.44 -8.29
N SER A 57 8.88 52.52 -7.73
CA SER A 57 10.11 51.93 -8.31
C SER A 57 10.08 50.40 -8.30
N VAL A 58 9.12 49.82 -7.57
CA VAL A 58 9.00 48.39 -7.36
C VAL A 58 7.97 47.84 -8.32
N ILE A 59 8.35 47.69 -9.59
CA ILE A 59 7.65 46.75 -10.47
C ILE A 59 8.16 45.35 -10.07
N SER A 60 7.47 44.73 -9.10
CA SER A 60 7.61 43.29 -8.81
C SER A 60 7.02 42.52 -9.98
N GLY A 61 7.77 42.46 -11.10
CA GLY A 61 7.29 41.83 -12.34
C GLY A 61 7.09 40.32 -12.24
N GLU A 62 7.42 39.69 -11.11
CA GLU A 62 7.35 38.25 -10.91
C GLU A 62 6.54 37.81 -9.68
N ASN A 63 5.89 38.77 -9.00
CA ASN A 63 5.07 38.54 -7.82
C ASN A 63 5.82 37.81 -6.69
N ILE A 64 7.11 38.13 -6.48
CA ILE A 64 7.98 37.43 -5.51
C ILE A 64 8.04 38.19 -4.19
N TRP A 65 7.85 37.47 -3.10
CA TRP A 65 8.02 37.95 -1.72
C TRP A 65 9.10 37.12 -1.02
N PHE A 66 9.99 37.79 -0.28
CA PHE A 66 11.24 37.24 0.22
C PHE A 66 11.20 37.04 1.73
N PHE A 67 11.64 35.86 2.15
CA PHE A 67 11.70 35.46 3.54
C PHE A 67 13.12 35.00 3.89
N SER A 68 13.69 35.49 4.99
CA SER A 68 15.02 35.15 5.50
C SER A 68 14.93 34.93 7.01
N PRO A 69 15.63 33.96 7.63
CA PRO A 69 15.60 33.79 9.08
C PRO A 69 16.06 35.05 9.85
N ASN A 70 16.86 35.90 9.21
CA ASN A 70 17.37 37.16 9.76
C ASN A 70 16.51 38.38 9.38
N GLY A 71 15.33 38.16 8.78
CA GLY A 71 14.42 39.20 8.33
C GLY A 71 13.67 39.92 9.47
N ALA A 72 12.86 40.92 9.12
CA ALA A 72 11.97 41.59 10.05
C ALA A 72 10.71 40.74 10.30
N TYR A 73 10.13 40.82 11.50
CA TYR A 73 8.84 40.17 11.76
C TYR A 73 7.74 40.80 10.88
N PRO A 74 6.88 40.01 10.21
CA PRO A 74 5.92 40.57 9.27
C PRO A 74 4.84 41.40 9.99
N ALA A 75 4.37 42.46 9.35
CA ALA A 75 3.38 43.40 9.91
C ALA A 75 1.94 42.82 10.01
N GLY A 76 1.75 41.53 9.75
CA GLY A 76 0.43 40.89 9.79
C GLY A 76 -0.53 41.49 8.75
N ALA A 77 -1.72 41.89 9.19
CA ALA A 77 -2.72 42.53 8.33
C ALA A 77 -2.28 43.90 7.78
N ALA A 78 -1.26 44.52 8.38
CA ALA A 78 -0.71 45.81 7.95
C ALA A 78 0.43 45.68 6.92
N THR A 79 0.70 44.47 6.41
CA THR A 79 1.73 44.23 5.38
C THR A 79 1.48 45.09 4.12
N THR A 80 2.55 45.67 3.59
CA THR A 80 2.57 46.57 2.42
C THR A 80 3.58 46.09 1.37
N TRP A 81 3.68 46.77 0.23
CA TRP A 81 4.68 46.50 -0.81
C TRP A 81 6.13 46.78 -0.38
N ALA A 82 6.34 47.48 0.73
CA ALA A 82 7.67 47.73 1.30
C ALA A 82 8.15 46.59 2.21
N ASP A 83 7.26 45.66 2.56
CA ASP A 83 7.54 44.55 3.45
C ASP A 83 7.91 43.28 2.66
N CYS A 84 8.71 42.41 3.27
CA CYS A 84 9.20 41.16 2.69
C CYS A 84 9.81 41.32 1.28
N THR A 85 10.54 42.42 1.04
CA THR A 85 11.34 42.59 -0.18
C THR A 85 12.69 41.88 -0.04
N ALA A 86 13.47 41.78 -1.11
CA ALA A 86 14.79 41.17 -1.04
C ALA A 86 15.73 41.95 -0.09
N GLU A 87 15.59 43.28 -0.05
CA GLU A 87 16.35 44.16 0.83
C GLU A 87 15.82 44.13 2.27
N HIS A 88 14.51 43.91 2.45
CA HIS A 88 13.82 43.90 3.75
C HIS A 88 12.98 42.62 3.89
N PRO A 89 13.62 41.43 3.95
CA PRO A 89 12.92 40.16 3.96
C PRO A 89 12.15 39.95 5.26
N CYS A 90 11.10 39.15 5.22
CA CYS A 90 10.34 38.77 6.41
C CYS A 90 10.96 37.54 7.11
N SER A 91 10.94 37.51 8.44
CA SER A 91 11.47 36.39 9.25
C SER A 91 10.57 35.16 9.32
N THR A 92 9.30 35.31 8.96
CA THR A 92 8.31 34.23 9.02
C THR A 92 7.07 34.61 8.20
N ILE A 93 6.11 33.69 8.11
CA ILE A 93 4.80 33.89 7.50
C ILE A 93 3.71 33.55 8.53
N ASN A 94 2.61 34.30 8.51
CA ASN A 94 1.41 34.01 9.29
C ASN A 94 0.16 34.25 8.44
N THR A 95 -1.01 33.79 8.93
CA THR A 95 -2.29 33.91 8.23
C THR A 95 -2.64 35.34 7.82
N PRO A 96 -2.59 36.36 8.71
CA PRO A 96 -2.88 37.74 8.31
C PRO A 96 -1.96 38.31 7.21
N THR A 97 -0.66 38.00 7.28
CA THR A 97 0.32 38.42 6.26
C THR A 97 0.06 37.74 4.93
N ALA A 98 -0.15 36.42 4.90
CA ALA A 98 -0.45 35.69 3.68
C ALA A 98 -1.74 36.21 3.00
N ALA A 99 -2.78 36.46 3.79
CA ALA A 99 -4.03 37.06 3.31
C ALA A 99 -3.81 38.47 2.74
N LYS A 100 -3.04 39.30 3.43
CA LYS A 100 -2.74 40.66 2.96
C LYS A 100 -1.90 40.65 1.67
N ILE A 101 -0.90 39.78 1.57
CA ILE A 101 -0.13 39.61 0.34
C ILE A 101 -1.04 39.17 -0.80
N ALA A 102 -1.98 38.25 -0.59
CA ALA A 102 -2.90 37.83 -1.64
C ALA A 102 -3.79 38.97 -2.20
N LEU A 103 -4.14 39.94 -1.35
CA LEU A 103 -4.90 41.13 -1.76
C LEU A 103 -4.05 42.11 -2.57
N LEU A 104 -2.75 42.22 -2.24
CA LEU A 104 -1.81 43.07 -2.95
C LEU A 104 -1.36 42.41 -4.27
N ASP A 105 -1.08 41.12 -4.20
CA ASP A 105 -0.37 40.34 -5.21
C ASP A 105 -0.97 38.92 -5.35
N PRO A 106 -2.06 38.77 -6.13
CA PRO A 106 -2.64 37.47 -6.41
C PRO A 106 -1.62 36.54 -7.09
N ASN A 107 -1.58 35.27 -6.66
CA ASN A 107 -0.62 34.27 -7.13
C ASN A 107 0.86 34.56 -6.75
N ALA A 108 1.09 35.24 -5.62
CA ALA A 108 2.42 35.51 -5.11
C ALA A 108 3.28 34.23 -4.94
N LYS A 109 4.58 34.37 -5.21
CA LYS A 109 5.61 33.35 -4.98
C LYS A 109 6.42 33.72 -3.75
N PHE A 110 6.42 32.85 -2.75
CA PHE A 110 7.14 33.05 -1.50
C PHE A 110 8.49 32.35 -1.56
N TYR A 111 9.56 33.14 -1.58
CA TYR A 111 10.93 32.64 -1.64
C TYR A 111 11.51 32.61 -0.23
N PHE A 112 11.71 31.41 0.29
CA PHE A 112 12.32 31.18 1.59
C PHE A 112 13.79 30.85 1.41
N GLU A 113 14.66 31.67 2.01
CA GLU A 113 16.09 31.41 2.12
C GLU A 113 16.37 30.18 2.99
N SER A 114 17.53 29.55 2.84
CA SER A 114 17.98 28.50 3.77
C SER A 114 17.93 28.96 5.23
N GLY A 115 17.33 28.13 6.10
CA GLY A 115 17.29 28.34 7.54
C GLY A 115 16.04 27.76 8.18
N THR A 116 15.74 28.17 9.41
CA THR A 116 14.58 27.69 10.17
C THR A 116 13.60 28.84 10.40
N TYR A 117 12.34 28.59 10.09
CA TYR A 117 11.24 29.54 10.20
C TYR A 117 10.22 28.97 11.18
N LEU A 118 9.94 29.72 12.25
CA LEU A 118 8.89 29.35 13.20
C LEU A 118 7.62 30.12 12.87
N ILE A 119 6.53 29.42 12.59
CA ILE A 119 5.22 30.07 12.47
C ILE A 119 4.83 30.59 13.88
N PRO A 120 4.53 31.89 14.05
CA PRO A 120 4.39 32.50 15.37
C PRO A 120 3.27 31.90 16.23
N GLN A 121 3.49 31.79 17.55
CA GLN A 121 2.51 31.27 18.53
C GLN A 121 1.23 32.10 18.68
N GLY A 122 1.23 33.38 18.29
CA GLY A 122 0.04 34.25 18.35
C GLY A 122 -0.97 34.01 17.24
N SER A 123 -0.61 33.20 16.25
CA SER A 123 -1.51 32.51 15.31
C SER A 123 -1.53 31.05 15.81
N PRO A 124 -2.62 30.27 15.67
CA PRO A 124 -2.44 28.83 15.76
C PRO A 124 -1.27 28.47 14.82
N ARG A 125 -0.33 27.61 15.25
CA ARG A 125 1.01 27.40 14.65
C ARG A 125 0.95 26.75 13.25
N TRP A 126 0.16 27.35 12.39
CA TRP A 126 -0.06 27.10 10.99
C TRP A 126 -0.37 28.44 10.30
N ALA A 127 -0.09 28.53 9.00
CA ALA A 127 -0.39 29.71 8.20
C ALA A 127 -1.39 29.35 7.09
N ASN A 128 -2.45 30.16 6.96
CA ASN A 128 -3.42 30.06 5.87
C ASN A 128 -2.98 30.88 4.67
N LEU A 129 -2.47 30.17 3.67
CA LEU A 129 -2.12 30.67 2.36
C LEU A 129 -3.36 30.73 1.49
N GLN A 130 -3.37 31.71 0.59
CA GLN A 130 -4.51 31.97 -0.27
C GLN A 130 -4.34 31.29 -1.63
N ASN A 131 -5.45 31.18 -2.35
CA ASN A 131 -5.47 30.53 -3.66
C ASN A 131 -4.39 31.11 -4.61
N GLY A 132 -3.61 30.21 -5.22
CA GLY A 132 -2.57 30.56 -6.19
C GLY A 132 -1.23 30.96 -5.57
N GLN A 133 -1.13 31.15 -4.26
CA GLN A 133 0.17 31.39 -3.61
C GLN A 133 1.03 30.13 -3.66
N THR A 134 2.32 30.30 -3.90
CA THR A 134 3.28 29.18 -4.02
C THR A 134 4.49 29.40 -3.13
N ILE A 135 5.07 28.33 -2.61
CA ILE A 135 6.26 28.38 -1.75
C ILE A 135 7.44 27.74 -2.48
N TRP A 136 8.59 28.43 -2.41
CA TRP A 136 9.84 28.03 -3.03
C TRP A 136 10.99 28.15 -2.04
N GLY A 137 11.62 27.03 -1.71
CA GLY A 137 12.88 27.02 -0.97
C GLY A 137 14.07 27.34 -1.87
N ARG A 138 14.88 28.29 -1.42
CA ARG A 138 16.06 28.80 -2.10
C ARG A 138 17.27 28.78 -1.18
N ASN A 139 18.47 28.77 -1.76
CA ASN A 139 19.70 28.93 -1.00
C ASN A 139 19.81 30.34 -0.38
N THR A 140 20.87 30.56 0.39
CA THR A 140 21.24 31.89 0.90
C THR A 140 21.27 32.91 -0.24
N GLY A 141 20.57 34.04 -0.07
CA GLY A 141 20.40 35.07 -1.11
C GLY A 141 19.40 34.75 -2.23
N TRP A 142 18.60 33.70 -2.11
CA TRP A 142 17.51 33.32 -3.01
C TRP A 142 17.86 33.00 -4.47
N LEU A 143 19.14 32.74 -4.76
CA LEU A 143 19.65 32.64 -6.13
C LEU A 143 19.29 31.34 -6.84
N THR A 144 19.33 30.21 -6.13
CA THR A 144 19.10 28.87 -6.69
C THR A 144 18.16 28.06 -5.80
N PRO A 145 17.46 27.04 -6.35
CA PRO A 145 16.68 26.10 -5.53
C PRO A 145 17.55 25.46 -4.43
N ALA A 146 17.02 25.38 -3.21
CA ALA A 146 17.71 24.68 -2.13
C ALA A 146 17.54 23.15 -2.25
N VAL A 147 18.58 22.40 -1.88
CA VAL A 147 18.57 20.92 -1.90
C VAL A 147 19.05 20.35 -0.57
N GLY A 148 18.67 19.11 -0.28
CA GLY A 148 19.09 18.41 0.94
C GLY A 148 18.76 19.19 2.22
N SER A 149 19.76 19.32 3.11
CA SER A 149 19.63 20.06 4.38
C SER A 149 19.58 21.58 4.22
N ALA A 150 19.97 22.13 3.06
CA ALA A 150 19.89 23.57 2.79
C ALA A 150 18.45 24.04 2.54
N ARG A 151 17.50 23.12 2.33
CA ARG A 151 16.08 23.46 2.21
C ARG A 151 15.60 24.17 3.48
N PRO A 152 14.85 25.29 3.37
CA PRO A 152 14.27 25.97 4.52
C PRO A 152 13.39 25.00 5.32
N LEU A 153 13.52 25.03 6.65
CA LEU A 153 12.66 24.29 7.56
C LEU A 153 11.59 25.21 8.11
N ILE A 154 10.34 24.96 7.75
CA ILE A 154 9.17 25.66 8.27
C ILE A 154 8.59 24.81 9.41
N GLN A 155 8.59 25.36 10.62
CA GLN A 155 8.03 24.71 11.81
C GLN A 155 6.59 25.18 12.03
N GLY A 156 5.65 24.23 11.92
CA GLY A 156 4.21 24.45 11.89
C GLY A 156 3.56 23.89 10.63
N GLY A 157 2.25 24.08 10.49
CA GLY A 157 1.49 23.66 9.31
C GLY A 157 1.36 24.74 8.24
N LEU A 158 1.29 24.35 6.97
CA LEU A 158 0.94 25.26 5.87
C LEU A 158 -0.36 24.80 5.24
N VAL A 159 -1.32 25.70 5.16
CA VAL A 159 -2.69 25.42 4.73
C VAL A 159 -3.03 26.33 3.57
N TRP A 160 -3.63 25.81 2.51
CA TRP A 160 -4.26 26.60 1.46
C TRP A 160 -5.78 26.50 1.57
N GLY A 161 -6.41 27.64 1.84
CA GLY A 161 -7.87 27.76 1.87
C GLY A 161 -8.47 27.52 3.26
N ASN A 162 -9.80 27.52 3.32
CA ASN A 162 -10.53 27.38 4.58
C ASN A 162 -11.92 26.82 4.30
N GLN A 163 -12.21 25.65 4.86
CA GLN A 163 -13.49 25.00 4.65
C GLN A 163 -14.64 25.69 5.39
N ALA A 164 -14.43 26.26 6.58
CA ALA A 164 -15.48 27.03 7.27
C ALA A 164 -15.99 28.22 6.43
N THR A 165 -15.17 28.74 5.53
CA THR A 165 -15.55 29.81 4.59
C THR A 165 -15.80 29.28 3.17
N ASN A 166 -15.88 27.96 2.97
CA ASN A 166 -16.01 27.28 1.67
C ASN A 166 -15.01 27.78 0.62
N THR A 167 -13.80 28.17 1.06
CA THR A 167 -12.78 28.74 0.18
C THR A 167 -11.89 27.63 -0.35
N ILE A 168 -12.07 27.30 -1.62
CA ILE A 168 -11.19 26.37 -2.37
C ILE A 168 -9.93 27.12 -2.77
N ALA A 169 -8.77 26.62 -2.36
CA ALA A 169 -7.49 27.20 -2.71
C ALA A 169 -6.51 26.13 -3.20
N ASN A 170 -5.88 26.41 -4.34
CA ASN A 170 -4.80 25.63 -4.89
C ASN A 170 -3.46 26.16 -4.37
N GLY A 171 -2.51 25.25 -4.16
CA GLY A 171 -1.19 25.57 -3.64
C GLY A 171 -0.07 24.77 -4.29
N GLU A 172 1.14 25.32 -4.21
CA GLU A 172 2.36 24.60 -4.60
C GLU A 172 3.47 24.79 -3.57
N ALA A 173 4.23 23.73 -3.31
CA ALA A 173 5.38 23.71 -2.42
C ALA A 173 6.58 23.05 -3.10
N HIS A 174 7.70 23.79 -3.18
CA HIS A 174 8.90 23.38 -3.89
C HIS A 174 10.13 23.53 -3.01
N ASN A 175 10.97 22.51 -2.91
CA ASN A 175 12.29 22.61 -2.29
C ASN A 175 12.27 23.03 -0.80
N ILE A 176 11.25 22.64 -0.04
CA ILE A 176 11.12 23.02 1.38
C ILE A 176 11.19 21.80 2.30
N ARG A 177 11.39 22.07 3.58
CA ARG A 177 11.10 21.13 4.67
C ARG A 177 10.00 21.70 5.53
N VAL A 178 9.03 20.90 5.90
CA VAL A 178 7.96 21.27 6.82
C VAL A 178 7.97 20.29 7.97
N LEU A 179 7.96 20.81 9.20
CA LEU A 179 7.82 20.01 10.42
C LEU A 179 6.67 20.56 11.24
N ASN A 180 5.54 19.86 11.22
CA ASN A 180 4.47 20.13 12.16
C ASN A 180 4.55 19.12 13.33
N ASN A 181 5.03 19.60 14.48
CA ASN A 181 5.12 18.81 15.71
C ASN A 181 4.02 19.23 16.69
N ASN A 182 2.95 18.44 16.72
CA ASN A 182 1.83 18.53 17.64
C ASN A 182 1.07 19.87 17.57
N GLN A 183 1.04 20.52 16.40
CA GLN A 183 0.23 21.72 16.18
C GLN A 183 -1.04 21.36 15.41
N ILE A 184 -2.15 21.38 16.14
CA ILE A 184 -3.45 20.99 15.64
C ILE A 184 -3.98 22.10 14.73
N THR A 185 -4.34 21.74 13.50
CA THR A 185 -5.18 22.56 12.65
C THR A 185 -6.64 22.29 13.03
N PRO A 186 -7.44 23.31 13.39
CA PRO A 186 -8.83 23.12 13.76
C PRO A 186 -9.63 22.46 12.63
N GLN A 187 -10.55 21.56 12.97
CA GLN A 187 -11.43 20.89 11.99
C GLN A 187 -12.25 21.88 11.16
N SER A 188 -12.55 23.07 11.68
CA SER A 188 -13.21 24.12 10.91
C SER A 188 -12.41 24.59 9.69
N VAL A 189 -11.09 24.38 9.67
CA VAL A 189 -10.23 24.74 8.53
C VAL A 189 -10.22 23.61 7.49
N PHE A 190 -10.22 22.36 7.97
CA PHE A 190 -10.30 21.13 7.16
C PHE A 190 -11.20 20.10 7.82
N ASP A 191 -12.37 19.91 7.24
CA ASP A 191 -13.29 18.82 7.51
C ASP A 191 -13.04 17.71 6.47
N TYR A 192 -11.85 17.12 6.60
CA TYR A 192 -11.57 15.81 6.07
C TYR A 192 -11.98 14.76 7.11
N ALA A 193 -12.35 13.56 6.66
CA ALA A 193 -12.91 12.47 7.48
C ALA A 193 -12.04 12.01 8.69
N VAL A 194 -10.84 12.57 8.86
CA VAL A 194 -9.87 12.26 9.93
C VAL A 194 -9.98 13.17 11.16
N GLY A 195 -10.96 14.07 11.22
CA GLY A 195 -11.12 15.03 12.33
C GLY A 195 -9.99 16.06 12.40
N GLY A 196 -10.04 16.99 13.35
CA GLY A 196 -8.93 17.93 13.57
C GLY A 196 -7.60 17.19 13.79
N GLY A 197 -6.52 17.65 13.17
CA GLY A 197 -5.26 16.91 13.11
C GLY A 197 -4.03 17.77 12.97
N VAL A 198 -2.86 17.14 13.04
CA VAL A 198 -1.55 17.76 12.80
C VAL A 198 -1.24 17.66 11.31
N TYR A 199 -1.33 18.78 10.59
CA TYR A 199 -1.09 18.81 9.15
C TYR A 199 0.25 19.45 8.79
N GLY A 200 1.05 18.77 7.97
CA GLY A 200 2.26 19.36 7.38
C GLY A 200 1.89 20.38 6.31
N LEU A 201 1.37 19.87 5.20
CA LEU A 201 0.77 20.65 4.11
C LEU A 201 -0.69 20.24 3.93
N ALA A 202 -1.58 21.21 3.76
CA ALA A 202 -2.97 20.92 3.41
C ALA A 202 -3.54 21.93 2.41
N ALA A 203 -4.43 21.52 1.51
CA ALA A 203 -5.10 22.42 0.57
C ALA A 203 -6.55 22.00 0.31
N THR A 204 -7.51 22.92 0.38
CA THR A 204 -8.91 22.59 0.05
C THR A 204 -9.13 22.34 -1.45
N GLY A 205 -8.19 22.76 -2.30
CA GLY A 205 -8.14 22.47 -3.73
C GLY A 205 -7.00 21.52 -4.11
N ASN A 206 -6.29 21.86 -5.18
CA ASN A 206 -5.17 21.07 -5.71
C ASN A 206 -3.87 21.47 -5.02
N LEU A 207 -3.04 20.49 -4.66
CA LEU A 207 -1.74 20.69 -4.06
C LEU A 207 -0.64 20.00 -4.88
N LYS A 208 0.36 20.78 -5.29
CA LYS A 208 1.56 20.26 -5.94
C LYS A 208 2.74 20.33 -4.98
N VAL A 209 3.43 19.21 -4.77
CA VAL A 209 4.60 19.14 -3.87
C VAL A 209 5.76 18.51 -4.61
N GLU A 210 6.87 19.23 -4.73
CA GLU A 210 8.06 18.76 -5.42
C GLU A 210 9.32 18.98 -4.59
N ASN A 211 10.25 18.02 -4.65
CA ASN A 211 11.60 18.15 -4.09
C ASN A 211 11.61 18.54 -2.60
N SER A 212 10.65 18.07 -1.81
CA SER A 212 10.41 18.56 -0.44
C SER A 212 10.54 17.44 0.60
N GLN A 213 10.52 17.81 1.88
CA GLN A 213 10.40 16.89 3.01
C GLN A 213 9.29 17.36 3.94
N ILE A 214 8.28 16.53 4.16
CA ILE A 214 7.11 16.90 4.96
C ILE A 214 6.99 15.92 6.13
N ASP A 215 7.14 16.46 7.34
CA ASP A 215 7.10 15.70 8.59
C ASP A 215 5.91 16.20 9.45
N SER A 216 5.02 15.29 9.81
CA SER A 216 3.90 15.56 10.72
C SER A 216 3.90 14.58 11.87
N VAL A 217 3.97 15.11 13.10
CA VAL A 217 4.08 14.31 14.32
C VAL A 217 2.97 14.71 15.28
N ALA A 218 2.07 13.79 15.59
CA ALA A 218 1.07 13.94 16.64
C ALA A 218 1.52 13.10 17.85
N THR A 219 1.68 13.71 19.02
CA THR A 219 2.11 13.00 20.24
C THR A 219 1.02 12.93 21.31
N SER A 220 -0.12 13.56 21.06
CA SER A 220 -1.22 13.61 22.02
C SER A 220 -2.25 12.54 21.66
N ASN A 221 -2.93 11.99 22.68
CA ASN A 221 -3.93 10.94 22.49
C ASN A 221 -5.01 11.35 21.49
N ASN A 222 -5.41 10.41 20.63
CA ASN A 222 -6.50 10.58 19.68
C ASN A 222 -6.31 11.74 18.67
N ILE A 223 -5.08 12.04 18.28
CA ILE A 223 -4.79 13.05 17.24
C ILE A 223 -4.17 12.40 16.01
N SER A 224 -4.78 12.67 14.85
CA SER A 224 -4.25 12.25 13.56
C SER A 224 -3.07 13.12 13.13
N ALA A 225 -2.03 12.50 12.57
CA ALA A 225 -0.92 13.17 11.89
C ALA A 225 -1.06 12.95 10.37
N VAL A 226 -1.25 14.02 9.61
CA VAL A 226 -1.44 13.98 8.16
C VAL A 226 -0.40 14.84 7.48
N SER A 227 0.53 14.24 6.74
CA SER A 227 1.63 15.02 6.14
C SER A 227 1.17 15.87 4.97
N ILE A 228 0.41 15.30 4.03
CA ILE A 228 -0.17 16.02 2.91
C ILE A 228 -1.67 15.71 2.84
N ALA A 229 -2.52 16.74 2.89
CA ALA A 229 -3.96 16.60 2.68
C ALA A 229 -4.43 17.52 1.54
N ALA A 230 -5.15 17.00 0.56
CA ALA A 230 -5.68 17.85 -0.49
C ALA A 230 -6.99 17.33 -1.09
N ASN A 231 -7.68 18.16 -1.86
CA ASN A 231 -8.72 17.62 -2.75
C ASN A 231 -8.09 16.80 -3.89
N THR A 232 -7.03 17.36 -4.47
CA THR A 232 -6.16 16.68 -5.43
C THR A 232 -4.71 16.89 -5.06
N ALA A 233 -3.86 15.86 -5.16
CA ALA A 233 -2.43 16.03 -4.96
C ALA A 233 -1.57 15.49 -6.11
N ARG A 234 -0.44 16.16 -6.33
CA ARG A 234 0.68 15.69 -7.16
C ARG A 234 1.96 15.80 -6.35
N VAL A 235 2.60 14.67 -6.08
CA VAL A 235 3.76 14.57 -5.21
C VAL A 235 4.92 13.96 -6.00
N GLU A 236 6.03 14.68 -6.10
CA GLU A 236 7.23 14.22 -6.83
C GLU A 236 8.51 14.47 -6.05
N ASN A 237 9.44 13.51 -6.07
CA ASN A 237 10.75 13.61 -5.43
C ASN A 237 10.69 14.12 -3.98
N THR A 238 9.71 13.63 -3.22
CA THR A 238 9.39 14.15 -1.89
C THR A 238 9.49 13.04 -0.84
N VAL A 239 10.03 13.39 0.33
CA VAL A 239 10.06 12.52 1.51
C VAL A 239 8.91 12.94 2.44
N ILE A 240 8.11 11.98 2.88
CA ILE A 240 6.91 12.23 3.67
C ILE A 240 6.96 11.33 4.90
N ASN A 241 6.90 11.90 6.10
CA ASN A 241 6.86 11.16 7.35
C ASN A 241 5.66 11.61 8.18
N ALA A 242 4.68 10.73 8.35
CA ALA A 242 3.55 10.93 9.24
C ALA A 242 3.70 10.01 10.45
N THR A 243 3.70 10.57 11.66
CA THR A 243 3.80 9.80 12.90
C THR A 243 2.70 10.21 13.86
N SER A 244 1.86 9.26 14.29
CA SER A 244 0.87 9.48 15.35
C SER A 244 1.19 8.59 16.54
N HIS A 245 1.33 9.20 17.72
CA HIS A 245 1.42 8.50 18.99
C HIS A 245 0.16 8.81 19.78
N GLY A 246 -0.65 7.80 20.06
CA GLY A 246 -1.86 8.01 20.85
C GLY A 246 -2.51 6.71 21.24
N LEU A 247 -3.06 6.67 22.45
CA LEU A 247 -4.05 5.66 22.79
C LEU A 247 -5.25 5.89 21.88
N GLY A 248 -5.57 4.94 21.00
CA GLY A 248 -6.82 4.94 20.24
C GLY A 248 -7.95 4.53 21.19
N ASN A 249 -8.27 5.40 22.14
CA ASN A 249 -9.25 5.13 23.18
C ASN A 249 -10.45 6.06 22.98
N ILE A 250 -11.61 5.48 22.72
CA ILE A 250 -12.86 6.20 22.74
C ILE A 250 -13.40 6.12 24.18
N ASP A 251 -13.17 7.17 24.97
CA ASP A 251 -13.70 7.25 26.34
C ASP A 251 -15.23 7.30 26.38
N ASN A 252 -15.87 7.71 25.27
CA ASN A 252 -17.33 7.72 25.13
C ASN A 252 -17.77 7.26 23.72
N PRO A 253 -18.37 6.07 23.56
CA PRO A 253 -18.82 5.55 22.26
C PRO A 253 -19.88 6.43 21.57
N ASP A 254 -20.51 7.34 22.32
CA ASP A 254 -21.53 8.27 21.81
C ASP A 254 -20.97 9.59 21.25
N ASP A 255 -19.67 9.89 21.40
CA ASP A 255 -19.06 11.19 21.04
C ASP A 255 -18.79 11.38 19.52
N GLY A 256 -19.49 10.65 18.65
CA GLY A 256 -19.44 10.85 17.20
C GLY A 256 -18.33 10.06 16.49
N PRO A 257 -18.03 10.38 15.22
CA PRO A 257 -17.23 9.52 14.34
C PRO A 257 -15.81 9.32 14.86
N ARG A 258 -15.60 8.16 15.51
CA ARG A 258 -14.34 7.41 15.71
C ARG A 258 -13.09 8.29 15.76
N VAL A 259 -12.79 8.86 16.93
CA VAL A 259 -11.52 9.54 17.17
C VAL A 259 -10.42 8.48 17.25
N GLY A 260 -9.57 8.41 16.24
CA GLY A 260 -8.46 7.45 16.13
C GLY A 260 -7.10 8.13 16.03
N ALA A 261 -6.05 7.45 16.47
CA ALA A 261 -4.67 7.88 16.25
C ALA A 261 -4.23 7.45 14.85
N ASP A 262 -4.53 8.26 13.84
CA ASP A 262 -4.22 7.97 12.44
C ASP A 262 -2.94 8.67 11.99
N ALA A 263 -2.02 7.95 11.36
CA ALA A 263 -0.87 8.49 10.66
C ALA A 263 -1.09 8.36 9.15
N VAL A 264 -1.19 9.46 8.41
CA VAL A 264 -1.45 9.46 6.97
C VAL A 264 -0.35 10.22 6.23
N GLY A 265 0.37 9.55 5.33
CA GLY A 265 1.36 10.19 4.48
C GLY A 265 0.70 11.18 3.52
N VAL A 266 -0.13 10.67 2.61
CA VAL A 266 -0.89 11.49 1.64
C VAL A 266 -2.38 11.14 1.72
N PHE A 267 -3.21 12.16 1.94
CA PHE A 267 -4.66 12.04 1.94
C PHE A 267 -5.27 12.87 0.81
N THR A 268 -6.13 12.27 0.00
CA THR A 268 -6.94 12.99 -0.99
C THR A 268 -8.39 12.56 -0.98
N VAL A 269 -9.31 13.52 -1.07
CA VAL A 269 -10.75 13.21 -1.18
C VAL A 269 -11.10 12.81 -2.60
N ASN A 270 -10.87 13.67 -3.59
CA ASN A 270 -11.30 13.37 -4.95
C ASN A 270 -10.24 12.58 -5.72
N GLN A 271 -9.03 13.14 -5.91
CA GLN A 271 -8.05 12.54 -6.82
C GLN A 271 -6.60 12.65 -6.34
N LEU A 272 -5.88 11.56 -6.11
CA LEU A 272 -4.43 11.62 -6.05
C LEU A 272 -3.86 11.40 -7.46
N THR A 273 -3.58 12.49 -8.20
CA THR A 273 -3.20 12.39 -9.61
C THR A 273 -1.88 11.65 -9.84
N SER A 274 -0.90 11.83 -8.96
CA SER A 274 0.42 11.18 -9.12
C SER A 274 1.25 11.22 -7.84
N LEU A 275 1.85 10.10 -7.49
CA LEU A 275 2.95 9.95 -6.54
C LEU A 275 4.16 9.37 -7.30
N LYS A 276 5.23 10.14 -7.41
CA LYS A 276 6.38 9.76 -8.23
C LYS A 276 7.72 9.99 -7.50
N ASP A 277 8.66 9.06 -7.64
CA ASP A 277 10.03 9.21 -7.13
C ASP A 277 10.07 9.59 -5.63
N SER A 278 9.09 9.15 -4.84
CA SER A 278 8.84 9.66 -3.49
C SER A 278 8.98 8.57 -2.44
N ILE A 279 9.28 8.97 -1.20
CA ILE A 279 9.37 8.08 -0.04
C ILE A 279 8.29 8.50 0.94
N ILE A 280 7.41 7.58 1.31
CA ILE A 280 6.36 7.81 2.30
C ILE A 280 6.55 6.84 3.46
N ASN A 281 6.59 7.36 4.67
CA ASN A 281 6.57 6.59 5.91
C ASN A 281 5.40 7.07 6.77
N ALA A 282 4.43 6.20 7.02
CA ALA A 282 3.35 6.43 7.95
C ALA A 282 3.50 5.47 9.13
N GLU A 283 3.57 5.99 10.35
CA GLU A 283 3.68 5.19 11.56
C GLU A 283 2.67 5.64 12.60
N THR A 284 1.84 4.72 13.07
CA THR A 284 1.02 4.94 14.27
C THR A 284 1.51 4.04 15.40
N THR A 285 1.55 4.57 16.61
CA THR A 285 1.83 3.79 17.81
C THR A 285 0.83 4.10 18.91
N GLY A 286 0.38 3.07 19.61
CA GLY A 286 -0.40 3.19 20.83
C GLY A 286 -1.46 2.11 20.96
N ASN A 287 -1.83 1.79 22.19
CA ASN A 287 -2.84 0.77 22.45
C ASN A 287 -4.22 1.27 22.04
N VAL A 288 -5.02 0.37 21.48
CA VAL A 288 -6.39 0.62 21.06
C VAL A 288 -7.33 -0.04 22.07
N ASN A 289 -8.19 0.79 22.68
CA ASN A 289 -9.18 0.36 23.65
C ASN A 289 -10.56 0.94 23.29
N ASN A 290 -11.61 0.35 23.83
CA ASN A 290 -12.99 0.84 23.74
C ASN A 290 -13.50 1.11 22.31
N ASN A 291 -13.24 0.19 21.38
CA ASN A 291 -13.60 0.30 19.96
C ASN A 291 -12.89 1.43 19.20
N GLY A 292 -11.80 1.96 19.74
CA GLY A 292 -10.98 2.94 19.03
C GLY A 292 -10.25 2.36 17.82
N ARG A 293 -9.45 3.22 17.18
CA ARG A 293 -8.69 2.87 15.98
C ARG A 293 -7.29 3.47 16.03
N ALA A 294 -6.27 2.69 15.69
CA ALA A 294 -4.93 3.17 15.40
C ALA A 294 -4.55 2.77 13.97
N SER A 295 -4.49 3.74 13.07
CA SER A 295 -4.23 3.47 11.64
C SER A 295 -2.95 4.10 11.12
N ALA A 296 -2.25 3.41 10.23
CA ALA A 296 -1.21 4.00 9.41
C ALA A 296 -1.57 3.84 7.92
N PHE A 297 -1.56 4.93 7.17
CA PHE A 297 -1.84 4.94 5.73
C PHE A 297 -0.69 5.61 4.99
N GLY A 298 -0.08 4.91 4.04
CA GLY A 298 0.91 5.52 3.14
C GLY A 298 0.27 6.58 2.27
N ALA A 299 -0.62 6.16 1.36
CA ALA A 299 -1.44 7.07 0.57
C ALA A 299 -2.90 6.60 0.51
N LEU A 300 -3.84 7.50 0.77
CA LEU A 300 -5.28 7.26 0.79
C LEU A 300 -6.00 8.21 -0.18
N SER A 301 -6.68 7.65 -1.16
CA SER A 301 -7.55 8.35 -2.13
C SER A 301 -8.97 7.78 -2.07
N GLN A 302 -10.00 8.60 -2.28
CA GLN A 302 -11.39 8.10 -2.23
C GLN A 302 -12.05 7.91 -3.60
N GLU A 303 -11.86 8.77 -4.61
CA GLU A 303 -12.77 8.75 -5.78
C GLU A 303 -12.16 8.48 -7.16
N SER A 304 -10.87 8.79 -7.40
CA SER A 304 -10.30 8.77 -8.76
C SER A 304 -9.05 7.91 -8.90
N THR A 305 -8.35 7.99 -10.04
CA THR A 305 -7.14 7.20 -10.30
C THR A 305 -5.97 7.67 -9.43
N LEU A 306 -5.35 6.74 -8.70
CA LEU A 306 -4.08 6.93 -8.01
C LEU A 306 -2.96 6.30 -8.83
N ASN A 307 -2.03 7.11 -9.34
CA ASN A 307 -0.84 6.64 -10.05
C ASN A 307 0.40 6.73 -9.15
N VAL A 308 0.98 5.59 -8.81
CA VAL A 308 2.20 5.47 -8.01
C VAL A 308 3.32 4.90 -8.87
N ASN A 309 4.42 5.63 -8.97
CA ASN A 309 5.51 5.32 -9.87
C ASN A 309 6.87 5.50 -9.16
N HIS A 310 7.71 4.47 -9.18
CA HIS A 310 9.07 4.51 -8.65
C HIS A 310 9.16 5.12 -7.25
N SER A 311 8.26 4.68 -6.35
CA SER A 311 8.15 5.22 -4.99
C SER A 311 8.36 4.13 -3.95
N THR A 312 8.73 4.52 -2.74
CA THR A 312 8.76 3.62 -1.57
C THR A 312 7.67 4.07 -0.61
N VAL A 313 6.75 3.16 -0.26
CA VAL A 313 5.64 3.44 0.65
C VAL A 313 5.71 2.46 1.81
N SER A 314 5.80 3.00 3.03
CA SER A 314 5.82 2.25 4.27
C SER A 314 4.66 2.69 5.15
N ALA A 315 3.89 1.73 5.66
CA ALA A 315 2.83 1.96 6.63
C ALA A 315 2.97 0.98 7.79
N THR A 316 3.11 1.48 9.02
CA THR A 316 3.32 0.66 10.21
C THR A 316 2.36 1.05 11.32
N SER A 317 1.57 0.10 11.83
CA SER A 317 0.75 0.30 13.03
C SER A 317 1.28 -0.55 14.18
N ARG A 318 1.52 0.05 15.34
CA ARG A 318 2.02 -0.63 16.55
C ARG A 318 1.08 -0.39 17.72
N GLY A 319 0.68 -1.44 18.41
CA GLY A 319 -0.07 -1.32 19.66
C GLY A 319 -0.99 -2.49 19.91
N ASN A 320 -1.26 -2.76 21.18
CA ASN A 320 -2.21 -3.82 21.55
C ASN A 320 -3.63 -3.36 21.31
N VAL A 321 -4.49 -4.27 20.86
CA VAL A 321 -5.92 -4.04 20.64
C VAL A 321 -6.69 -4.82 21.69
N THR A 322 -7.34 -4.12 22.62
CA THR A 322 -8.28 -4.76 23.56
C THR A 322 -9.67 -4.85 22.93
N THR A 323 -10.18 -3.72 22.42
CA THR A 323 -11.40 -3.65 21.61
C THR A 323 -11.21 -2.55 20.58
N GLY A 324 -11.50 -2.82 19.29
CA GLY A 324 -11.25 -1.89 18.18
C GLY A 324 -10.34 -2.45 17.11
N ALA A 325 -9.58 -1.59 16.42
CA ALA A 325 -8.73 -2.00 15.31
C ALA A 325 -7.36 -1.31 15.24
N ALA A 326 -6.31 -2.09 14.98
CA ALA A 326 -5.00 -1.59 14.56
C ALA A 326 -4.79 -1.91 13.07
N ILE A 327 -4.69 -0.88 12.24
CA ILE A 327 -4.73 -1.02 10.78
C ILE A 327 -3.49 -0.38 10.17
N ALA A 328 -2.84 -1.06 9.23
CA ALA A 328 -1.83 -0.46 8.37
C ALA A 328 -2.20 -0.71 6.91
N GLU A 329 -2.19 0.34 6.10
CA GLU A 329 -2.50 0.27 4.67
C GLU A 329 -1.44 1.05 3.87
N GLY A 330 -0.83 0.41 2.87
CA GLY A 330 0.19 1.03 2.03
C GLY A 330 -0.44 2.05 1.08
N LEU A 331 -1.21 1.55 0.12
CA LEU A 331 -1.91 2.33 -0.89
C LEU A 331 -3.39 1.95 -0.92
N THR A 332 -4.27 2.91 -0.68
CA THR A 332 -5.72 2.68 -0.65
C THR A 332 -6.45 3.64 -1.57
N ASN A 333 -7.35 3.09 -2.38
CA ASN A 333 -8.20 3.83 -3.29
C ASN A 333 -9.63 3.28 -3.32
N SER A 334 -10.48 3.77 -2.42
CA SER A 334 -11.74 3.11 -2.07
C SER A 334 -12.79 3.07 -3.18
N LYS A 335 -12.82 4.05 -4.10
CA LYS A 335 -13.74 4.03 -5.24
C LYS A 335 -13.06 4.03 -6.61
N GLY A 336 -11.78 4.40 -6.67
CA GLY A 336 -11.07 4.63 -7.92
C GLY A 336 -10.21 3.46 -8.42
N LYS A 337 -9.38 3.75 -9.42
CA LYS A 337 -8.38 2.83 -10.00
C LYS A 337 -6.99 3.11 -9.40
N LEU A 338 -6.26 2.08 -9.01
CA LEU A 338 -4.92 2.17 -8.48
C LEU A 338 -3.92 1.61 -9.50
N LEU A 339 -3.02 2.46 -10.00
CA LEU A 339 -1.94 2.11 -10.91
C LEU A 339 -0.61 2.16 -10.14
N VAL A 340 0.05 1.02 -9.94
CA VAL A 340 1.33 0.94 -9.22
C VAL A 340 2.38 0.39 -10.16
N ARG A 341 3.43 1.17 -10.48
CA ARG A 341 4.38 0.84 -11.55
C ARG A 341 5.83 1.11 -11.19
N ASN A 342 6.72 0.54 -12.00
CA ASN A 342 8.14 0.88 -12.16
C ASN A 342 8.95 0.81 -10.86
N ASN A 343 9.17 -0.38 -10.33
CA ASN A 343 9.99 -0.65 -9.15
C ASN A 343 9.49 0.08 -7.88
N THR A 344 8.17 0.19 -7.74
CA THR A 344 7.59 0.68 -6.49
C THR A 344 7.75 -0.39 -5.41
N ILE A 345 8.12 0.03 -4.20
CA ILE A 345 8.27 -0.85 -3.03
C ILE A 345 7.20 -0.45 -2.01
N ILE A 346 6.40 -1.41 -1.57
CA ILE A 346 5.34 -1.22 -0.57
C ILE A 346 5.61 -2.15 0.60
N ASN A 347 5.81 -1.58 1.79
CA ASN A 347 6.04 -2.33 3.03
C ASN A 347 4.94 -1.97 4.04
N VAL A 348 4.15 -2.94 4.47
CA VAL A 348 3.04 -2.70 5.39
C VAL A 348 3.14 -3.66 6.56
N ASN A 349 3.16 -3.12 7.77
CA ASN A 349 3.35 -3.93 8.97
C ASN A 349 2.34 -3.56 10.05
N THR A 350 1.75 -4.55 10.70
CA THR A 350 1.11 -4.34 12.01
C THR A 350 1.77 -5.18 13.08
N TYR A 351 1.89 -4.59 14.27
CA TYR A 351 2.43 -5.23 15.46
C TYR A 351 1.47 -4.96 16.62
N GLY A 352 0.81 -5.99 17.13
CA GLY A 352 -0.16 -5.80 18.20
C GLY A 352 -0.86 -7.07 18.60
N ASN A 353 -0.92 -7.35 19.90
CA ASN A 353 -1.75 -8.45 20.39
C ASN A 353 -3.22 -8.02 20.42
N VAL A 354 -4.11 -8.91 20.01
CA VAL A 354 -5.56 -8.75 20.06
C VAL A 354 -6.11 -9.51 21.27
N ASN A 355 -6.35 -8.79 22.36
CA ASN A 355 -6.94 -9.29 23.59
C ASN A 355 -8.42 -8.90 23.68
N GLY A 356 -9.21 -9.38 22.72
CA GLY A 356 -10.67 -9.18 22.73
C GLY A 356 -11.34 -9.80 23.95
N THR A 357 -12.56 -9.33 24.25
CA THR A 357 -13.52 -10.07 25.08
C THR A 357 -14.47 -10.83 24.15
N ASN A 358 -15.10 -11.93 24.59
CA ASN A 358 -16.00 -12.78 23.77
C ASN A 358 -17.12 -12.02 23.01
N THR A 359 -17.43 -10.78 23.38
CA THR A 359 -18.47 -9.93 22.78
C THR A 359 -17.96 -8.80 21.89
N ALA A 360 -16.65 -8.56 21.80
CA ALA A 360 -16.06 -7.45 21.05
C ALA A 360 -14.91 -7.92 20.16
N ASN A 361 -15.12 -7.88 18.85
CA ASN A 361 -14.14 -8.31 17.84
C ASN A 361 -13.02 -7.27 17.72
N GLY A 362 -11.87 -7.54 18.34
CA GLY A 362 -10.63 -6.83 18.04
C GLY A 362 -10.05 -7.30 16.69
N PHE A 363 -9.39 -6.40 15.96
CA PHE A 363 -8.80 -6.75 14.66
C PHE A 363 -7.47 -6.04 14.39
N THR A 364 -6.48 -6.78 13.89
CA THR A 364 -5.23 -6.23 13.33
C THR A 364 -5.15 -6.50 11.82
N SER A 365 -5.04 -5.44 11.00
CA SER A 365 -5.03 -5.51 9.52
C SER A 365 -3.76 -4.94 8.93
N ALA A 366 -3.12 -5.63 8.00
CA ALA A 366 -2.15 -5.03 7.09
C ALA A 366 -2.59 -5.23 5.64
N VAL A 367 -2.67 -4.16 4.85
CA VAL A 367 -3.03 -4.21 3.43
C VAL A 367 -2.00 -3.47 2.58
N GLY A 368 -1.37 -4.14 1.62
CA GLY A 368 -0.40 -3.51 0.72
C GLY A 368 -1.06 -2.51 -0.24
N VAL A 369 -2.00 -3.02 -1.04
CA VAL A 369 -2.71 -2.28 -2.10
C VAL A 369 -4.20 -2.63 -2.00
N ASP A 370 -5.07 -1.65 -1.80
CA ASP A 370 -6.54 -1.82 -1.79
C ASP A 370 -7.19 -0.86 -2.77
N SER A 371 -7.96 -1.38 -3.74
CA SER A 371 -8.68 -0.56 -4.70
C SER A 371 -9.84 -1.31 -5.33
N ASN A 372 -10.83 -0.60 -5.90
CA ASN A 372 -11.79 -1.24 -6.79
C ASN A 372 -11.14 -1.79 -8.06
N GLN A 373 -10.09 -1.16 -8.57
CA GLN A 373 -9.36 -1.65 -9.74
C GLN A 373 -7.86 -1.48 -9.51
N ALA A 374 -7.18 -2.57 -9.15
CA ALA A 374 -5.73 -2.55 -8.94
C ALA A 374 -4.99 -3.04 -10.21
N ASP A 375 -4.03 -2.24 -10.69
CA ASP A 375 -3.08 -2.59 -11.76
C ASP A 375 -1.66 -2.40 -11.21
N VAL A 376 -1.05 -3.51 -10.80
CA VAL A 376 0.25 -3.56 -10.12
C VAL A 376 1.28 -4.20 -11.04
N GLN A 377 2.28 -3.43 -11.44
CA GLN A 377 3.29 -3.85 -12.41
C GLN A 377 4.71 -3.55 -11.92
N ASN A 378 5.65 -4.46 -12.09
CA ASN A 378 7.06 -4.27 -11.72
C ASN A 378 7.20 -3.75 -10.26
N THR A 379 6.45 -4.34 -9.32
CA THR A 379 6.32 -3.81 -7.95
C THR A 379 6.67 -4.90 -6.94
N THR A 380 7.25 -4.51 -5.80
CA THR A 380 7.42 -5.40 -4.64
C THR A 380 6.47 -4.98 -3.54
N VAL A 381 5.61 -5.89 -3.09
CA VAL A 381 4.65 -5.68 -2.00
C VAL A 381 4.95 -6.66 -0.88
N THR A 382 5.35 -6.15 0.28
CA THR A 382 5.58 -6.93 1.50
C THR A 382 4.59 -6.51 2.56
N VAL A 383 3.81 -7.46 3.06
CA VAL A 383 2.76 -7.21 4.06
C VAL A 383 2.95 -8.18 5.21
N SER A 384 2.97 -7.66 6.44
CA SER A 384 3.08 -8.50 7.63
C SER A 384 2.13 -8.08 8.74
N THR A 385 1.53 -9.06 9.41
CA THR A 385 0.84 -8.87 10.70
C THR A 385 1.48 -9.75 11.76
N HIS A 386 1.72 -9.17 12.93
CA HIS A 386 2.33 -9.86 14.06
C HIS A 386 1.52 -9.60 15.33
N GLY A 387 1.08 -10.65 15.99
CA GLY A 387 0.52 -10.58 17.33
C GLY A 387 -0.42 -11.72 17.64
N ASP A 388 -0.49 -12.10 18.92
CA ASP A 388 -1.41 -13.12 19.38
C ASP A 388 -2.85 -12.59 19.40
N VAL A 389 -3.80 -13.44 19.01
CA VAL A 389 -5.23 -13.13 18.92
C VAL A 389 -6.00 -14.10 19.81
N ILE A 390 -6.49 -13.64 20.95
CA ILE A 390 -7.30 -14.50 21.84
C ILE A 390 -8.75 -14.56 21.34
N TYR A 391 -9.32 -13.40 21.01
CA TYR A 391 -10.65 -13.23 20.44
C TYR A 391 -10.58 -12.12 19.36
N GLY A 392 -10.78 -12.46 18.09
CA GLY A 392 -10.67 -11.50 16.98
C GLY A 392 -9.95 -12.05 15.75
N GLN A 393 -9.33 -11.16 14.96
CA GLN A 393 -8.60 -11.56 13.74
C GLN A 393 -7.26 -10.85 13.59
N ALA A 394 -6.27 -11.53 13.02
CA ALA A 394 -5.04 -10.96 12.47
C ALA A 394 -5.00 -11.25 10.97
N ILE A 395 -5.11 -10.21 10.13
CA ILE A 395 -5.24 -10.39 8.68
C ILE A 395 -4.17 -9.60 7.94
N ALA A 396 -3.45 -10.29 7.06
CA ALA A 396 -2.53 -9.70 6.10
C ALA A 396 -3.04 -9.88 4.67
N PHE A 397 -3.10 -8.80 3.90
CA PHE A 397 -3.53 -8.78 2.49
C PHE A 397 -2.47 -8.10 1.61
N GLY A 398 -1.96 -8.78 0.58
CA GLY A 398 -0.98 -8.19 -0.34
C GLY A 398 -1.60 -7.16 -1.27
N VAL A 399 -2.36 -7.63 -2.26
CA VAL A 399 -3.08 -6.80 -3.24
C VAL A 399 -4.54 -7.20 -3.27
N VAL A 400 -5.44 -6.22 -3.16
CA VAL A 400 -6.89 -6.44 -3.10
C VAL A 400 -7.65 -5.58 -4.12
N GLY A 401 -8.54 -6.24 -4.86
CA GLY A 401 -9.52 -5.66 -5.77
C GLY A 401 -10.94 -5.75 -5.20
N GLY A 402 -11.50 -4.66 -4.67
CA GLY A 402 -12.92 -4.56 -4.31
C GLY A 402 -13.31 -4.96 -2.88
N THR A 403 -12.50 -4.65 -1.88
CA THR A 403 -12.87 -4.81 -0.46
C THR A 403 -12.94 -3.48 0.28
N ASN A 404 -13.49 -3.49 1.49
CA ASN A 404 -13.18 -2.45 2.47
C ASN A 404 -12.01 -2.90 3.38
N ALA A 405 -11.49 -1.97 4.19
CA ALA A 405 -10.41 -2.20 5.16
C ALA A 405 -10.67 -3.34 6.17
N GLU A 406 -11.93 -3.73 6.36
CA GLU A 406 -12.34 -4.84 7.24
C GLU A 406 -12.27 -6.20 6.53
N GLY A 407 -11.77 -6.25 5.28
CA GLY A 407 -11.69 -7.48 4.49
C GLY A 407 -13.03 -7.97 3.94
N ASN A 408 -14.12 -7.21 4.15
CA ASN A 408 -15.42 -7.49 3.57
C ASN A 408 -15.42 -7.08 2.09
N ILE A 409 -15.99 -7.93 1.24
CA ILE A 409 -16.22 -7.59 -0.17
C ILE A 409 -17.39 -6.62 -0.18
N VAL A 410 -17.09 -5.33 -0.40
CA VAL A 410 -18.12 -4.30 -0.44
C VAL A 410 -18.44 -3.91 -1.88
N ILE A 411 -17.49 -4.09 -2.81
CA ILE A 411 -17.63 -3.60 -4.19
C ILE A 411 -17.03 -4.61 -5.19
N PRO A 412 -17.68 -4.87 -6.34
CA PRO A 412 -17.06 -5.61 -7.44
C PRO A 412 -15.80 -4.89 -7.92
N GLY A 413 -14.65 -5.57 -7.90
CA GLY A 413 -13.38 -4.97 -8.25
C GLY A 413 -12.43 -5.99 -8.87
N THR A 414 -11.63 -5.53 -9.83
CA THR A 414 -10.66 -6.37 -10.56
C THR A 414 -9.24 -6.11 -10.06
N ALA A 415 -8.37 -7.11 -10.19
CA ALA A 415 -6.95 -6.94 -9.93
C ALA A 415 -6.11 -7.54 -11.05
N VAL A 416 -5.07 -6.81 -11.46
CA VAL A 416 -4.06 -7.22 -12.43
C VAL A 416 -2.71 -7.07 -11.78
N VAL A 417 -1.94 -8.16 -11.71
CA VAL A 417 -0.59 -8.20 -11.14
C VAL A 417 0.36 -8.74 -12.20
N GLU A 418 1.33 -7.93 -12.63
CA GLU A 418 2.32 -8.34 -13.63
C GLU A 418 3.75 -8.07 -13.16
N HIS A 419 4.68 -8.98 -13.44
CA HIS A 419 6.12 -8.79 -13.18
C HIS A 419 6.42 -8.35 -11.74
N SER A 420 5.64 -8.83 -10.76
CA SER A 420 5.66 -8.33 -9.40
C SER A 420 5.99 -9.43 -8.39
N THR A 421 6.53 -9.02 -7.23
CA THR A 421 6.76 -9.89 -6.08
C THR A 421 5.82 -9.49 -4.96
N ILE A 422 5.01 -10.42 -4.48
CA ILE A 422 4.04 -10.21 -3.40
C ILE A 422 4.36 -11.21 -2.30
N SER A 423 4.64 -10.71 -1.10
CA SER A 423 4.97 -11.53 0.08
C SER A 423 4.10 -11.09 1.24
N VAL A 424 3.29 -12.02 1.74
CA VAL A 424 2.31 -11.77 2.80
C VAL A 424 2.58 -12.73 3.94
N LEU A 425 2.73 -12.21 5.15
CA LEU A 425 2.98 -12.99 6.35
C LEU A 425 1.98 -12.60 7.44
N SER A 426 1.31 -13.57 8.05
CA SER A 426 0.49 -13.33 9.25
C SER A 426 0.93 -14.28 10.35
N THR A 427 1.36 -13.73 11.47
CA THR A 427 1.88 -14.50 12.61
C THR A 427 1.13 -14.18 13.89
N GLY A 428 0.77 -15.21 14.66
CA GLY A 428 0.05 -15.06 15.92
C GLY A 428 -0.58 -16.35 16.40
N LYS A 429 -0.83 -16.52 17.70
CA LYS A 429 -1.71 -17.59 18.18
C LYS A 429 -3.17 -17.19 18.03
N ALA A 430 -4.03 -18.07 17.53
CA ALA A 430 -5.48 -17.88 17.51
C ALA A 430 -6.14 -18.69 18.64
N GLY A 431 -6.73 -18.00 19.61
CA GLY A 431 -7.58 -18.57 20.63
C GLY A 431 -9.01 -18.86 20.14
N GLN A 432 -9.94 -18.90 21.08
CA GLN A 432 -11.35 -19.23 20.85
C GLN A 432 -12.02 -18.32 19.82
N ASN A 433 -12.55 -18.90 18.74
CA ASN A 433 -13.17 -18.16 17.63
C ASN A 433 -12.28 -17.06 17.00
N ALA A 434 -10.96 -17.16 17.17
CA ALA A 434 -10.01 -16.22 16.59
C ALA A 434 -9.49 -16.71 15.23
N GLY A 435 -8.95 -15.80 14.41
CA GLY A 435 -8.34 -16.23 13.17
C GLY A 435 -7.09 -15.46 12.74
N VAL A 436 -6.13 -16.20 12.20
CA VAL A 436 -4.90 -15.69 11.59
C VAL A 436 -5.00 -15.95 10.10
N PHE A 437 -5.04 -14.89 9.30
CA PHE A 437 -5.28 -14.96 7.87
C PHE A 437 -4.15 -14.27 7.10
N ALA A 438 -3.67 -14.91 6.03
CA ALA A 438 -2.79 -14.28 5.06
C ALA A 438 -3.34 -14.50 3.65
N GLN A 439 -3.53 -13.44 2.88
CA GLN A 439 -3.90 -13.57 1.47
C GLN A 439 -3.01 -12.74 0.55
N GLY A 440 -2.40 -13.39 -0.45
CA GLY A 440 -1.46 -12.75 -1.38
C GLY A 440 -2.16 -11.74 -2.29
N VAL A 441 -2.97 -12.24 -3.22
CA VAL A 441 -3.76 -11.43 -4.16
C VAL A 441 -5.22 -11.83 -4.10
N ARG A 442 -6.11 -10.87 -3.92
CA ARG A 442 -7.56 -11.10 -3.84
C ARG A 442 -8.31 -10.19 -4.80
N SER A 443 -9.33 -10.69 -5.49
CA SER A 443 -10.27 -9.88 -6.26
C SER A 443 -11.69 -10.39 -6.09
N SER A 444 -12.64 -9.47 -5.89
CA SER A 444 -14.07 -9.79 -5.83
C SER A 444 -14.70 -10.11 -7.19
N THR A 445 -13.97 -9.94 -8.29
CA THR A 445 -14.37 -10.34 -9.63
C THR A 445 -13.23 -11.08 -10.32
N ASP A 446 -12.75 -10.57 -11.45
CA ASP A 446 -11.70 -11.17 -12.25
C ASP A 446 -10.32 -10.74 -11.75
N LEU A 447 -9.42 -11.72 -11.72
CA LEU A 447 -8.04 -11.60 -11.28
C LEU A 447 -7.11 -12.09 -12.39
N THR A 448 -6.10 -11.29 -12.72
CA THR A 448 -4.99 -11.72 -13.59
C THR A 448 -3.67 -11.60 -12.86
N VAL A 449 -2.89 -12.68 -12.81
CA VAL A 449 -1.52 -12.74 -12.27
C VAL A 449 -0.60 -13.27 -13.35
N LYS A 450 0.40 -12.48 -13.75
CA LYS A 450 1.31 -12.83 -14.86
C LYS A 450 2.76 -12.54 -14.51
N ASN A 451 3.68 -13.43 -14.88
CA ASN A 451 5.13 -13.21 -14.70
C ASN A 451 5.50 -12.81 -13.26
N SER A 452 4.78 -13.33 -12.25
CA SER A 452 4.85 -12.81 -10.88
C SER A 452 5.18 -13.91 -9.86
N HIS A 453 5.68 -13.49 -8.70
CA HIS A 453 5.93 -14.37 -7.56
C HIS A 453 5.00 -13.96 -6.41
N VAL A 454 4.11 -14.84 -5.98
CA VAL A 454 3.16 -14.59 -4.90
C VAL A 454 3.38 -15.63 -3.81
N THR A 455 3.78 -15.17 -2.62
CA THR A 455 3.95 -16.02 -1.44
C THR A 455 3.07 -15.49 -0.31
N ALA A 456 2.22 -16.35 0.25
CA ALA A 456 1.44 -16.06 1.44
C ALA A 456 1.76 -17.10 2.52
N ILE A 457 1.96 -16.64 3.75
CA ILE A 457 2.36 -17.49 4.88
C ILE A 457 1.52 -17.13 6.11
N THR A 458 0.96 -18.12 6.78
CA THR A 458 0.45 -17.99 8.14
C THR A 458 1.30 -18.80 9.11
N SER A 459 1.60 -18.26 10.30
CA SER A 459 2.19 -19.05 11.39
C SER A 459 1.47 -18.81 12.71
N GLY A 460 0.91 -19.86 13.31
CA GLY A 460 0.09 -19.72 14.50
C GLY A 460 -0.64 -20.99 14.91
N SER A 461 -0.57 -21.36 16.19
CA SER A 461 -1.45 -22.40 16.75
C SER A 461 -2.87 -21.88 16.85
N THR A 462 -3.86 -22.72 16.52
CA THR A 462 -5.29 -22.48 16.73
C THR A 462 -5.83 -23.37 17.84
N GLN A 463 -6.71 -22.83 18.68
CA GLN A 463 -7.43 -23.56 19.73
C GLN A 463 -8.93 -23.23 19.66
N ASP A 464 -9.78 -24.19 20.04
CA ASP A 464 -11.20 -24.00 20.32
C ASP A 464 -11.96 -23.21 19.23
N ASP A 465 -12.10 -23.79 18.05
CA ASP A 465 -12.70 -23.21 16.83
C ASP A 465 -11.89 -22.07 16.17
N GLY A 466 -10.64 -21.85 16.61
CA GLY A 466 -9.73 -20.91 15.94
C GLY A 466 -9.32 -21.34 14.52
N ALA A 467 -8.97 -20.38 13.67
CA ALA A 467 -8.61 -20.65 12.27
C ALA A 467 -7.28 -20.02 11.82
N ALA A 468 -6.42 -20.77 11.14
CA ALA A 468 -5.19 -20.28 10.51
C ALA A 468 -5.28 -20.55 9.00
N ASN A 469 -5.64 -19.53 8.23
CA ASN A 469 -6.02 -19.67 6.83
C ASN A 469 -5.12 -18.84 5.93
N VAL A 470 -4.45 -19.50 4.99
CA VAL A 470 -3.64 -18.85 3.97
C VAL A 470 -4.23 -19.06 2.57
N THR A 471 -4.30 -18.00 1.79
CA THR A 471 -4.68 -18.08 0.38
C THR A 471 -3.80 -17.20 -0.50
N ALA A 472 -2.89 -17.78 -1.29
CA ALA A 472 -1.96 -16.96 -2.08
C ALA A 472 -2.68 -16.17 -3.20
N VAL A 473 -3.62 -16.79 -3.92
CA VAL A 473 -4.41 -16.14 -4.98
C VAL A 473 -5.89 -16.48 -4.80
N ARG A 474 -6.76 -15.46 -4.72
CA ARG A 474 -8.20 -15.62 -4.56
C ARG A 474 -8.99 -14.76 -5.54
N ALA A 475 -9.80 -15.38 -6.39
CA ALA A 475 -10.74 -14.69 -7.27
C ALA A 475 -12.17 -15.23 -7.05
N PHE A 476 -13.14 -14.33 -6.90
CA PHE A 476 -14.55 -14.74 -6.85
C PHE A 476 -15.15 -14.89 -8.26
N GLY A 477 -14.60 -14.17 -9.25
CA GLY A 477 -14.87 -14.33 -10.67
C GLY A 477 -13.85 -15.25 -11.34
N LYS A 478 -13.27 -14.81 -12.47
CA LYS A 478 -12.25 -15.56 -13.21
C LYS A 478 -10.85 -15.30 -12.68
N ALA A 479 -10.12 -16.34 -12.30
CA ALA A 479 -8.67 -16.30 -12.08
C ALA A 479 -7.91 -16.66 -13.36
N THR A 480 -7.01 -15.79 -13.82
CA THR A 480 -6.05 -16.08 -14.89
C THR A 480 -4.64 -16.01 -14.32
N VAL A 481 -3.91 -17.13 -14.29
CA VAL A 481 -2.54 -17.20 -13.75
C VAL A 481 -1.60 -17.72 -14.84
N THR A 482 -0.54 -16.96 -15.13
CA THR A 482 0.38 -17.28 -16.23
C THR A 482 1.84 -17.01 -15.90
N ASN A 483 2.73 -17.95 -16.19
CA ASN A 483 4.18 -17.86 -15.98
C ASN A 483 4.54 -17.32 -14.59
N SER A 484 3.88 -17.84 -13.55
CA SER A 484 3.97 -17.32 -12.19
C SER A 484 4.30 -18.42 -11.17
N THR A 485 4.94 -18.03 -10.08
CA THR A 485 5.19 -18.90 -8.92
C THR A 485 4.25 -18.49 -7.79
N ILE A 486 3.40 -19.41 -7.35
CA ILE A 486 2.38 -19.19 -6.33
C ILE A 486 2.62 -20.15 -5.16
N ASN A 487 2.89 -19.61 -3.97
CA ASN A 487 3.19 -20.39 -2.77
C ASN A 487 2.24 -19.99 -1.62
N ALA A 488 1.59 -20.96 -1.00
CA ALA A 488 0.79 -20.78 0.20
C ALA A 488 1.28 -21.73 1.30
N GLU A 489 1.74 -21.21 2.43
CA GLU A 489 2.23 -22.05 3.53
C GLU A 489 1.54 -21.70 4.85
N SER A 490 1.04 -22.70 5.57
CA SER A 490 0.51 -22.54 6.92
C SER A 490 1.34 -23.36 7.90
N PHE A 491 1.68 -22.76 9.04
CA PHE A 491 2.40 -23.41 10.13
C PHE A 491 1.58 -23.26 11.41
N GLY A 492 1.26 -24.34 12.10
CA GLY A 492 0.56 -24.27 13.38
C GLY A 492 -0.27 -25.49 13.71
N THR A 493 -0.40 -25.78 15.00
CA THR A 493 -1.23 -26.87 15.53
C THR A 493 -2.70 -26.45 15.60
N ALA A 494 -3.63 -27.34 15.22
CA ALA A 494 -5.07 -27.14 15.34
C ALA A 494 -5.68 -28.02 16.43
N SER A 495 -6.04 -27.45 17.58
CA SER A 495 -6.80 -28.18 18.61
C SER A 495 -8.26 -27.72 18.54
N SER A 496 -9.16 -28.55 18.02
CA SER A 496 -10.54 -28.15 17.69
C SER A 496 -10.63 -26.94 16.75
N GLY A 497 -9.60 -26.69 15.92
CA GLY A 497 -9.52 -25.56 15.01
C GLY A 497 -9.29 -25.96 13.55
N ILE A 498 -9.07 -24.98 12.67
CA ILE A 498 -8.81 -25.22 11.24
C ILE A 498 -7.49 -24.57 10.85
N VAL A 499 -6.62 -25.32 10.18
CA VAL A 499 -5.41 -24.82 9.53
C VAL A 499 -5.52 -25.15 8.05
N THR A 500 -5.61 -24.15 7.19
CA THR A 500 -5.79 -24.37 5.75
C THR A 500 -4.83 -23.53 4.92
N SER A 501 -4.19 -24.15 3.94
CA SER A 501 -3.43 -23.48 2.89
C SER A 501 -4.03 -23.71 1.52
N THR A 502 -4.30 -22.63 0.79
CA THR A 502 -4.82 -22.71 -0.58
C THR A 502 -3.96 -21.85 -1.50
N ALA A 503 -3.26 -22.44 -2.46
CA ALA A 503 -2.44 -21.64 -3.37
C ALA A 503 -3.31 -20.81 -4.32
N ILE A 504 -4.29 -21.43 -5.00
CA ILE A 504 -5.22 -20.73 -5.89
C ILE A 504 -6.67 -21.12 -5.59
N LEU A 505 -7.51 -20.13 -5.27
CA LEU A 505 -8.95 -20.26 -5.10
C LEU A 505 -9.68 -19.38 -6.12
N GLY A 506 -10.36 -19.98 -7.10
CA GLY A 506 -11.01 -19.27 -8.19
C GLY A 506 -12.44 -19.73 -8.45
N GLY A 507 -13.30 -18.80 -8.89
CA GLY A 507 -14.62 -19.13 -9.43
C GLY A 507 -14.49 -19.88 -10.75
N ASN A 508 -14.10 -19.16 -11.82
CA ASN A 508 -13.68 -19.70 -13.11
C ASN A 508 -12.14 -19.60 -13.24
N GLY A 509 -11.47 -20.52 -13.92
CA GLY A 509 -9.99 -20.52 -13.92
C GLY A 509 -9.36 -20.81 -15.27
N VAL A 510 -8.41 -19.98 -15.70
CA VAL A 510 -7.40 -20.35 -16.72
C VAL A 510 -6.03 -20.22 -16.06
N ILE A 511 -5.48 -21.34 -15.64
CA ILE A 511 -4.13 -21.43 -15.08
C ILE A 511 -3.27 -22.06 -16.16
N SER A 512 -2.43 -21.26 -16.81
CA SER A 512 -1.76 -21.69 -18.04
C SER A 512 -0.32 -21.20 -18.13
N GLN A 513 0.50 -21.96 -18.88
CA GLN A 513 1.88 -21.61 -19.27
C GLN A 513 2.87 -21.47 -18.10
N TYR A 514 3.57 -22.57 -17.78
CA TYR A 514 4.76 -22.60 -16.92
C TYR A 514 4.56 -22.00 -15.52
N ASN A 515 3.50 -22.42 -14.83
CA ASN A 515 3.29 -22.02 -13.44
C ASN A 515 3.90 -23.04 -12.48
N THR A 516 4.40 -22.55 -11.35
CA THR A 516 4.75 -23.40 -10.19
C THR A 516 3.80 -23.04 -9.06
N VAL A 517 3.03 -24.01 -8.60
CA VAL A 517 2.02 -23.84 -7.54
C VAL A 517 2.38 -24.74 -6.37
N SER A 518 2.60 -24.16 -5.20
CA SER A 518 2.84 -24.92 -3.97
C SER A 518 1.87 -24.55 -2.86
N SER A 519 1.38 -25.56 -2.13
CA SER A 519 0.56 -25.40 -0.95
C SER A 519 1.05 -26.33 0.15
N ARG A 520 1.41 -25.79 1.31
CA ARG A 520 1.88 -26.58 2.44
C ARG A 520 1.17 -26.25 3.73
N THR A 521 0.79 -27.28 4.47
CA THR A 521 0.33 -27.14 5.86
C THR A 521 1.24 -27.95 6.77
N HIS A 522 1.73 -27.33 7.83
CA HIS A 522 2.55 -27.96 8.86
C HIS A 522 1.88 -27.81 10.21
N GLY A 523 1.43 -28.89 10.82
CA GLY A 523 0.99 -28.91 12.20
C GLY A 523 0.02 -30.04 12.52
N ASP A 524 0.07 -30.49 13.77
CA ASP A 524 -0.81 -31.54 14.27
C ASP A 524 -2.26 -31.02 14.38
N ALA A 525 -3.25 -31.88 14.10
CA ALA A 525 -4.66 -31.61 14.34
C ALA A 525 -5.24 -32.57 15.38
N SER A 526 -5.84 -32.04 16.44
CA SER A 526 -6.52 -32.82 17.48
C SER A 526 -7.95 -32.34 17.71
N ASP A 527 -8.76 -33.19 18.33
CA ASP A 527 -10.07 -32.84 18.87
C ASP A 527 -11.00 -32.17 17.84
N PHE A 528 -11.25 -32.83 16.70
CA PHE A 528 -12.00 -32.30 15.54
C PHE A 528 -11.27 -31.22 14.71
N GLY A 529 -9.95 -31.10 14.84
CA GLY A 529 -9.15 -30.20 14.03
C GLY A 529 -9.11 -30.59 12.54
N THR A 530 -8.89 -29.62 11.65
CA THR A 530 -8.67 -29.87 10.21
C THR A 530 -7.39 -29.22 9.71
N ALA A 531 -6.46 -30.01 9.18
CA ALA A 531 -5.30 -29.53 8.44
C ALA A 531 -5.53 -29.78 6.94
N GLN A 532 -5.54 -28.73 6.13
CA GLN A 532 -5.82 -28.86 4.69
C GLN A 532 -4.81 -28.09 3.84
N ALA A 533 -4.28 -28.73 2.80
CA ALA A 533 -3.50 -28.07 1.77
C ALA A 533 -4.17 -28.28 0.40
N ILE A 534 -4.48 -27.19 -0.31
CA ILE A 534 -5.11 -27.21 -1.63
C ILE A 534 -4.22 -26.48 -2.63
N GLY A 535 -3.89 -27.12 -3.75
CA GLY A 535 -3.20 -26.48 -4.87
C GLY A 535 -4.14 -25.52 -5.61
N ILE A 536 -5.20 -26.06 -6.21
CA ILE A 536 -6.17 -25.28 -7.00
C ILE A 536 -7.59 -25.67 -6.61
N GLN A 537 -8.44 -24.68 -6.29
CA GLN A 537 -9.88 -24.87 -6.08
C GLN A 537 -10.67 -24.06 -7.12
N GLY A 538 -11.40 -24.76 -8.00
CA GLY A 538 -12.28 -24.17 -9.01
C GLY A 538 -13.76 -24.38 -8.68
N GLN A 539 -14.58 -23.33 -8.83
CA GLN A 539 -16.04 -23.42 -8.66
C GLN A 539 -16.81 -23.52 -9.98
N SER A 540 -16.11 -23.52 -11.12
CA SER A 540 -16.67 -23.56 -12.46
C SER A 540 -15.70 -24.20 -13.47
N THR A 541 -15.89 -24.00 -14.77
CA THR A 541 -15.02 -24.56 -15.81
C THR A 541 -13.59 -24.07 -15.62
N THR A 542 -12.67 -25.01 -15.40
CA THR A 542 -11.28 -24.71 -15.04
C THR A 542 -10.34 -25.40 -16.02
N LEU A 543 -9.48 -24.63 -16.68
CA LEU A 543 -8.35 -25.13 -17.46
C LEU A 543 -7.07 -24.95 -16.64
N VAL A 544 -6.35 -26.05 -16.41
CA VAL A 544 -5.02 -26.06 -15.81
C VAL A 544 -4.08 -26.64 -16.85
N GLU A 545 -3.10 -25.87 -17.32
CA GLU A 545 -2.13 -26.35 -18.29
C GLU A 545 -0.68 -25.91 -18.01
N HIS A 546 0.28 -26.77 -18.33
CA HIS A 546 1.72 -26.52 -18.18
C HIS A 546 2.07 -26.02 -16.76
N THR A 547 1.53 -26.67 -15.74
CA THR A 547 1.65 -26.26 -14.33
C THR A 547 2.25 -27.40 -13.51
N ASP A 548 3.28 -27.06 -12.73
CA ASP A 548 3.85 -27.94 -11.70
C ASP A 548 3.17 -27.63 -10.36
N ILE A 549 2.43 -28.58 -9.81
CA ILE A 549 1.66 -28.47 -8.58
C ILE A 549 2.28 -29.36 -7.52
N THR A 550 2.66 -28.81 -6.38
CA THR A 550 3.14 -29.56 -5.21
C THR A 550 2.28 -29.22 -4.00
N VAL A 551 1.63 -30.22 -3.41
CA VAL A 551 0.79 -30.04 -2.22
C VAL A 551 1.29 -30.99 -1.15
N GLU A 552 1.63 -30.46 0.02
CA GLU A 552 2.18 -31.25 1.11
C GLU A 552 1.46 -30.90 2.41
N GLU A 553 1.04 -31.91 3.15
CA GLU A 553 0.51 -31.78 4.50
C GLU A 553 1.45 -32.56 5.44
N PHE A 554 1.85 -31.92 6.54
CA PHE A 554 2.73 -32.48 7.56
C PHE A 554 2.08 -32.30 8.92
N GLY A 555 1.53 -33.36 9.51
CA GLY A 555 0.86 -33.25 10.79
C GLY A 555 0.25 -34.55 11.25
N ASN A 556 0.41 -34.89 12.53
CA ASN A 556 -0.33 -36.01 13.11
C ASN A 556 -1.77 -35.59 13.36
N VAL A 557 -2.70 -36.50 13.15
CA VAL A 557 -4.13 -36.25 13.37
C VAL A 557 -4.70 -37.21 14.40
N ALA A 558 -5.43 -36.69 15.38
CA ALA A 558 -6.00 -37.46 16.48
C ALA A 558 -7.44 -37.03 16.80
N GLY A 559 -8.26 -37.94 17.34
CA GLY A 559 -9.54 -37.60 17.98
C GLY A 559 -10.58 -37.01 17.02
N ASN A 560 -11.02 -37.79 16.02
CA ASN A 560 -11.98 -37.40 14.98
C ASN A 560 -11.53 -36.18 14.12
N SER A 561 -10.23 -35.90 14.08
CA SER A 561 -9.65 -34.84 13.23
C SER A 561 -9.35 -35.34 11.82
N ASN A 562 -9.11 -34.41 10.89
CA ASN A 562 -8.77 -34.74 9.50
C ASN A 562 -7.52 -33.98 9.02
N ALA A 563 -6.60 -34.69 8.36
CA ALA A 563 -5.53 -34.12 7.56
C ALA A 563 -5.81 -34.40 6.09
N THR A 564 -5.70 -33.39 5.22
CA THR A 564 -6.02 -33.55 3.79
C THR A 564 -5.09 -32.73 2.92
N SER A 565 -4.32 -33.40 2.06
CA SER A 565 -3.64 -32.76 0.93
C SER A 565 -4.41 -32.99 -0.36
N LEU A 566 -4.59 -31.94 -1.15
CA LEU A 566 -5.41 -31.95 -2.36
C LEU A 566 -4.76 -31.14 -3.49
N GLY A 567 -4.38 -31.81 -4.58
CA GLY A 567 -3.79 -31.17 -5.76
C GLY A 567 -4.75 -30.20 -6.46
N ILE A 568 -5.79 -30.73 -7.10
CA ILE A 568 -6.84 -29.92 -7.78
C ILE A 568 -8.23 -30.34 -7.30
N LEU A 569 -8.98 -29.39 -6.72
CA LEU A 569 -10.37 -29.54 -6.31
C LEU A 569 -11.28 -28.77 -7.27
N VAL A 570 -12.30 -29.42 -7.80
CA VAL A 570 -13.39 -28.77 -8.53
C VAL A 570 -14.72 -29.08 -7.86
N GLN A 571 -15.51 -28.05 -7.58
CA GLN A 571 -16.79 -28.19 -6.87
C GLN A 571 -17.94 -27.77 -7.78
N ASN A 572 -19.17 -28.26 -7.53
CA ASN A 572 -20.44 -27.77 -8.09
C ASN A 572 -20.78 -28.09 -9.57
N GLY A 573 -20.48 -29.29 -10.07
CA GLY A 573 -21.02 -29.76 -11.37
C GLY A 573 -20.26 -29.25 -12.59
N ASN A 574 -18.93 -29.14 -12.48
CA ASN A 574 -18.08 -28.41 -13.42
C ASN A 574 -17.09 -29.27 -14.18
N GLN A 575 -16.55 -28.67 -15.24
CA GLN A 575 -15.56 -29.28 -16.09
C GLN A 575 -14.14 -28.84 -15.71
N LEU A 576 -13.29 -29.79 -15.38
CA LEU A 576 -11.85 -29.60 -15.26
C LEU A 576 -11.18 -30.11 -16.54
N THR A 577 -10.29 -29.31 -17.13
CA THR A 577 -9.33 -29.79 -18.12
C THR A 577 -7.92 -29.62 -17.57
N SER A 578 -7.21 -30.72 -17.37
CA SER A 578 -5.82 -30.77 -16.90
C SER A 578 -4.90 -31.23 -18.03
N LYS A 579 -4.03 -30.34 -18.53
CA LYS A 579 -3.18 -30.57 -19.70
C LYS A 579 -1.69 -30.31 -19.46
N ASN A 580 -0.81 -31.25 -19.75
CA ASN A 580 0.65 -31.07 -19.60
C ASN A 580 1.07 -30.64 -18.17
N ASN A 581 0.46 -31.21 -17.12
CA ASN A 581 0.77 -30.84 -15.74
C ASN A 581 1.59 -31.92 -15.02
N ILE A 582 2.33 -31.52 -13.99
CA ILE A 582 2.92 -32.43 -13.00
C ILE A 582 2.27 -32.11 -11.66
N ILE A 583 1.59 -33.07 -11.06
CA ILE A 583 0.86 -32.90 -9.80
C ILE A 583 1.44 -33.88 -8.79
N THR A 584 2.10 -33.35 -7.76
CA THR A 584 2.64 -34.12 -6.64
C THR A 584 1.84 -33.77 -5.39
N VAL A 585 1.25 -34.78 -4.75
CA VAL A 585 0.44 -34.60 -3.54
C VAL A 585 0.96 -35.55 -2.46
N ARG A 586 1.29 -35.01 -1.29
CA ARG A 586 1.80 -35.77 -0.16
C ARG A 586 1.05 -35.43 1.13
N THR A 587 0.70 -36.45 1.90
CA THR A 587 0.24 -36.31 3.28
C THR A 587 1.18 -37.10 4.18
N HIS A 588 1.72 -36.46 5.20
CA HIS A 588 2.67 -37.05 6.14
C HIS A 588 2.12 -36.90 7.56
N GLY A 589 1.80 -38.01 8.23
CA GLY A 589 1.37 -37.98 9.63
C GLY A 589 0.61 -39.21 10.10
N ASP A 590 0.71 -39.50 11.39
CA ASP A 590 -0.04 -40.60 12.01
C ASP A 590 -1.52 -40.23 12.17
N ALA A 591 -2.42 -41.20 11.99
CA ALA A 591 -3.86 -41.06 12.15
C ALA A 591 -4.39 -41.93 13.30
N ASP A 592 -4.62 -41.33 14.47
CA ASP A 592 -5.22 -41.97 15.65
C ASP A 592 -6.72 -41.66 15.79
N ALA A 593 -7.59 -42.65 15.51
CA ALA A 593 -9.05 -42.47 15.50
C ALA A 593 -9.49 -41.24 14.67
N SER A 594 -8.84 -41.04 13.52
CA SER A 594 -8.87 -39.84 12.67
C SER A 594 -8.65 -40.22 11.18
N SER A 595 -8.69 -39.26 10.26
CA SER A 595 -8.44 -39.51 8.83
C SER A 595 -7.32 -38.66 8.26
N ALA A 596 -6.34 -39.30 7.62
CA ALA A 596 -5.33 -38.64 6.79
C ALA A 596 -5.58 -38.98 5.32
N GLN A 597 -5.71 -37.97 4.46
CA GLN A 597 -6.07 -38.15 3.05
C GLN A 597 -5.08 -37.45 2.12
N ALA A 598 -4.68 -38.13 1.05
CA ALA A 598 -3.92 -37.54 -0.06
C ALA A 598 -4.72 -37.70 -1.36
N LEU A 599 -5.04 -36.59 -2.02
CA LEU A 599 -5.96 -36.52 -3.16
C LEU A 599 -5.32 -35.76 -4.33
N GLY A 600 -5.02 -36.44 -5.44
CA GLY A 600 -4.41 -35.81 -6.62
C GLY A 600 -5.36 -34.82 -7.31
N ILE A 601 -6.45 -35.33 -7.89
CA ILE A 601 -7.51 -34.54 -8.52
C ILE A 601 -8.87 -35.01 -7.99
N GLN A 602 -9.69 -34.09 -7.50
CA GLN A 602 -11.04 -34.38 -7.02
C GLN A 602 -12.07 -33.45 -7.66
N ALA A 603 -13.16 -34.03 -8.16
CA ALA A 603 -14.35 -33.27 -8.54
C ALA A 603 -15.57 -33.65 -7.69
N THR A 604 -16.01 -32.74 -6.84
CA THR A 604 -17.18 -32.90 -5.96
C THR A 604 -18.43 -32.28 -6.58
N GLY A 605 -19.54 -33.02 -6.58
CA GLY A 605 -20.82 -32.60 -7.19
C GLY A 605 -21.35 -33.57 -8.24
N ASN A 606 -22.62 -33.42 -8.62
CA ASN A 606 -23.25 -34.21 -9.68
C ASN A 606 -22.91 -33.64 -11.06
N GLY A 607 -22.55 -34.49 -12.03
CA GLY A 607 -22.32 -34.08 -13.42
C GLY A 607 -20.94 -33.46 -13.71
N ASN A 608 -19.96 -33.61 -12.82
CA ASN A 608 -18.60 -33.14 -13.06
C ASN A 608 -17.93 -33.91 -14.22
N SER A 609 -17.07 -33.23 -14.98
CA SER A 609 -16.24 -33.86 -16.02
C SER A 609 -14.78 -33.50 -15.80
N ILE A 610 -13.93 -34.49 -15.58
CA ILE A 610 -12.48 -34.33 -15.46
C ILE A 610 -11.85 -34.82 -16.75
N VAL A 611 -11.20 -33.92 -17.48
CA VAL A 611 -10.48 -34.22 -18.72
C VAL A 611 -8.98 -34.15 -18.46
N ILE A 612 -8.26 -35.23 -18.74
CA ILE A 612 -6.81 -35.36 -18.48
C ILE A 612 -6.08 -35.60 -19.79
N GLU A 613 -5.09 -34.76 -20.10
CA GLU A 613 -4.23 -34.88 -21.28
C GLU A 613 -2.77 -34.64 -20.89
N LYS A 614 -1.88 -35.63 -21.07
CA LYS A 614 -0.44 -35.49 -20.80
C LYS A 614 -0.10 -35.01 -19.38
N THR A 615 -0.88 -35.44 -18.40
CA THR A 615 -0.69 -35.03 -17.00
C THR A 615 -0.14 -36.20 -16.17
N VAL A 616 0.85 -35.89 -15.34
CA VAL A 616 1.39 -36.80 -14.33
C VAL A 616 0.80 -36.43 -12.97
N VAL A 617 0.19 -37.38 -12.28
CA VAL A 617 -0.37 -37.23 -10.93
C VAL A 617 0.30 -38.27 -10.05
N ASP A 618 1.16 -37.84 -9.13
CA ASP A 618 1.85 -38.69 -8.17
C ASP A 618 1.34 -38.34 -6.75
N VAL A 619 0.63 -39.27 -6.12
CA VAL A 619 -0.02 -39.09 -4.82
C VAL A 619 0.56 -40.10 -3.82
N LEU A 620 0.94 -39.61 -2.65
CA LEU A 620 1.57 -40.39 -1.60
C LEU A 620 0.95 -40.04 -0.24
N ALA A 621 0.60 -41.03 0.56
CA ALA A 621 0.37 -40.84 1.99
C ALA A 621 1.32 -41.71 2.82
N GLU A 622 1.92 -41.09 3.83
CA GLU A 622 2.84 -41.69 4.78
C GLU A 622 2.37 -41.45 6.21
N GLY A 623 2.36 -42.48 7.05
CA GLY A 623 2.03 -42.37 8.48
C GLY A 623 1.02 -43.40 8.95
N THR A 624 1.04 -43.76 10.24
CA THR A 624 0.39 -44.96 10.77
C THR A 624 -1.07 -44.73 11.19
N ALA A 625 -1.97 -45.63 10.78
CA ALA A 625 -3.35 -45.66 11.24
C ALA A 625 -3.50 -46.47 12.53
N THR A 626 -4.01 -45.86 13.60
CA THR A 626 -4.25 -46.51 14.91
C THR A 626 -5.66 -46.23 15.43
N ASN A 627 -6.14 -47.07 16.36
CA ASN A 627 -7.47 -46.97 17.01
C ASN A 627 -8.67 -46.74 16.07
N GLY A 628 -8.62 -47.32 14.86
CA GLY A 628 -9.69 -47.17 13.86
C GLY A 628 -9.57 -45.92 12.98
N GLY A 629 -8.42 -45.23 12.99
CA GLY A 629 -8.10 -44.21 12.00
C GLY A 629 -7.92 -44.77 10.58
N SER A 630 -7.90 -43.88 9.58
CA SER A 630 -7.70 -44.23 8.17
C SER A 630 -6.64 -43.37 7.51
N VAL A 631 -5.90 -43.97 6.58
CA VAL A 631 -5.01 -43.28 5.64
C VAL A 631 -5.51 -43.60 4.24
N ASP A 632 -6.10 -42.62 3.55
CA ASP A 632 -6.71 -42.80 2.23
C ASP A 632 -5.91 -42.10 1.13
N VAL A 633 -5.71 -42.77 0.00
CA VAL A 633 -4.97 -42.20 -1.14
C VAL A 633 -5.78 -42.32 -2.42
N TRP A 634 -6.01 -41.19 -3.09
CA TRP A 634 -6.75 -41.14 -4.35
C TRP A 634 -5.97 -40.36 -5.41
N GLY A 635 -5.68 -40.99 -6.54
CA GLY A 635 -5.06 -40.32 -7.68
C GLY A 635 -6.03 -39.34 -8.36
N VAL A 636 -7.12 -39.86 -8.93
CA VAL A 636 -8.19 -39.06 -9.55
C VAL A 636 -9.56 -39.57 -9.10
N ARG A 637 -10.41 -38.67 -8.59
CA ARG A 637 -11.73 -39.01 -8.06
C ARG A 637 -12.82 -38.09 -8.60
N ALA A 638 -13.86 -38.70 -9.15
CA ALA A 638 -15.14 -38.03 -9.42
C ALA A 638 -16.25 -38.68 -8.58
N ASN A 639 -17.22 -37.90 -8.12
CA ASN A 639 -18.38 -38.44 -7.39
C ASN A 639 -19.27 -39.31 -8.31
N GLN A 640 -20.26 -40.02 -7.73
CA GLN A 640 -21.05 -41.10 -8.35
C GLN A 640 -21.75 -40.81 -9.71
N ASN A 641 -21.74 -39.56 -10.20
CA ASN A 641 -22.28 -39.13 -11.49
C ASN A 641 -21.29 -38.31 -12.34
N GLY A 642 -20.01 -38.30 -11.97
CA GLY A 642 -18.97 -37.59 -12.71
C GLY A 642 -18.30 -38.47 -13.75
N THR A 643 -17.70 -37.86 -14.76
CA THR A 643 -16.92 -38.54 -15.80
C THR A 643 -15.45 -38.19 -15.66
N ILE A 644 -14.58 -39.18 -15.87
CA ILE A 644 -13.14 -39.00 -16.00
C ILE A 644 -12.76 -39.43 -17.42
N LEU A 645 -12.24 -38.50 -18.21
CA LEU A 645 -11.87 -38.69 -19.60
C LEU A 645 -10.37 -38.45 -19.79
N PHE A 646 -9.64 -39.51 -20.11
CA PHE A 646 -8.27 -39.40 -20.60
C PHE A 646 -8.30 -39.18 -22.11
N GLN A 647 -7.65 -38.13 -22.60
CA GLN A 647 -7.62 -37.79 -24.04
C GLN A 647 -6.23 -37.35 -24.51
N GLY A 648 -6.02 -37.39 -25.82
CA GLY A 648 -4.77 -36.97 -26.46
C GLY A 648 -3.78 -38.12 -26.73
N THR A 649 -2.69 -37.81 -27.44
CA THR A 649 -1.71 -38.79 -27.94
C THR A 649 -0.48 -38.97 -27.04
N GLY A 650 -0.43 -38.30 -25.89
CA GLY A 650 0.70 -38.42 -24.95
C GLY A 650 0.32 -39.11 -23.65
N LEU A 651 1.35 -39.57 -22.92
CA LEU A 651 1.18 -40.36 -21.70
C LEU A 651 0.65 -39.50 -20.57
N SER A 652 -0.46 -39.94 -19.96
CA SER A 652 -0.87 -39.49 -18.62
C SER A 652 -0.54 -40.60 -17.63
N ARG A 653 -0.06 -40.26 -16.45
CA ARG A 653 0.29 -41.22 -15.39
C ARG A 653 -0.41 -40.82 -14.11
N VAL A 654 -0.99 -41.78 -13.41
CA VAL A 654 -1.57 -41.59 -12.08
C VAL A 654 -1.00 -42.65 -11.15
N THR A 655 -0.34 -42.21 -10.08
CA THR A 655 0.29 -43.05 -9.06
C THR A 655 -0.36 -42.71 -7.72
N ALA A 656 -0.80 -43.73 -6.98
CA ALA A 656 -1.34 -43.59 -5.62
C ALA A 656 -0.65 -44.62 -4.73
N ILE A 657 0.05 -44.18 -3.70
CA ILE A 657 0.81 -45.04 -2.79
C ILE A 657 0.42 -44.70 -1.35
N SER A 658 0.02 -45.71 -0.59
CA SER A 658 0.01 -45.68 0.86
C SER A 658 1.08 -46.64 1.37
N THR A 659 1.69 -46.33 2.52
CA THR A 659 2.83 -47.08 3.06
C THR A 659 2.50 -47.85 4.36
N THR A 660 1.22 -48.08 4.68
CA THR A 660 0.81 -48.55 6.02
C THR A 660 -0.04 -49.81 6.07
N GLY A 661 0.05 -50.55 7.19
CA GLY A 661 -0.45 -51.93 7.29
C GLY A 661 -1.96 -52.11 7.53
N ASN A 662 -2.77 -51.05 7.51
CA ASN A 662 -4.20 -51.09 7.82
C ASN A 662 -5.03 -50.17 6.89
N GLU A 663 -4.76 -50.26 5.59
CA GLU A 663 -5.35 -49.42 4.54
C GLU A 663 -6.83 -49.73 4.29
N LEU A 664 -7.68 -48.70 4.25
CA LEU A 664 -9.09 -48.82 3.84
C LEU A 664 -9.28 -48.63 2.31
N ALA A 665 -8.46 -47.82 1.63
CA ALA A 665 -8.47 -47.70 0.17
C ALA A 665 -7.21 -46.99 -0.39
N VAL A 666 -6.46 -47.66 -1.27
CA VAL A 666 -5.52 -47.04 -2.22
C VAL A 666 -6.16 -47.12 -3.59
N LEU A 667 -6.61 -45.98 -4.13
CA LEU A 667 -7.30 -45.95 -5.43
C LEU A 667 -6.62 -44.99 -6.40
N ALA A 668 -6.06 -45.53 -7.48
CA ALA A 668 -5.49 -44.69 -8.53
C ALA A 668 -6.58 -43.86 -9.22
N VAL A 669 -7.73 -44.46 -9.58
CA VAL A 669 -8.86 -43.76 -10.18
C VAL A 669 -10.20 -44.33 -9.69
N GLY A 670 -11.15 -43.47 -9.30
CA GLY A 670 -12.47 -43.89 -8.83
C GLY A 670 -13.58 -43.80 -9.87
N GLY A 671 -14.29 -44.92 -10.10
CA GLY A 671 -15.53 -44.96 -10.89
C GLY A 671 -15.31 -44.98 -12.41
N ILE A 672 -14.42 -45.83 -12.92
CA ILE A 672 -14.12 -45.89 -14.36
C ILE A 672 -15.21 -46.62 -15.16
N ASN A 673 -15.72 -45.99 -16.21
CA ASN A 673 -16.31 -46.66 -17.38
C ASN A 673 -15.30 -46.59 -18.55
N ASN A 674 -14.47 -47.63 -18.72
CA ASN A 674 -13.34 -47.63 -19.66
C ASN A 674 -13.82 -47.88 -21.10
N SER A 675 -14.14 -46.82 -21.81
CA SER A 675 -14.51 -46.82 -23.23
C SER A 675 -13.35 -46.53 -24.20
N SER A 676 -12.10 -46.52 -23.72
CA SER A 676 -10.93 -46.15 -24.54
C SER A 676 -10.57 -47.20 -25.60
N THR A 677 -9.96 -46.74 -26.70
CA THR A 677 -9.54 -47.59 -27.83
C THR A 677 -8.11 -47.23 -28.28
N PRO A 678 -7.09 -48.09 -28.06
CA PRO A 678 -7.14 -49.36 -27.32
C PRO A 678 -7.44 -49.13 -25.83
N LYS A 679 -7.99 -50.15 -25.15
CA LYS A 679 -8.30 -50.06 -23.72
C LYS A 679 -7.04 -49.69 -22.93
N ALA A 680 -7.14 -48.69 -22.06
CA ALA A 680 -6.06 -48.29 -21.15
C ALA A 680 -5.49 -49.53 -20.43
N GLN A 681 -4.15 -49.62 -20.37
CA GLN A 681 -3.44 -50.65 -19.61
C GLN A 681 -3.44 -50.23 -18.15
N CYS A 682 -4.32 -50.82 -17.34
CA CYS A 682 -4.32 -50.63 -15.89
C CYS A 682 -3.46 -51.75 -15.26
N SER A 683 -2.49 -51.35 -14.45
CA SER A 683 -1.66 -52.24 -13.63
C SER A 683 -1.81 -51.79 -12.19
N THR A 684 -2.46 -52.58 -11.36
CA THR A 684 -2.51 -52.38 -9.91
C THR A 684 -1.46 -53.30 -9.29
N ASP A 685 -0.45 -52.74 -8.62
CA ASP A 685 0.53 -53.53 -7.87
C ASP A 685 -0.11 -54.05 -6.56
N GLY A 686 -1.08 -54.98 -6.68
CA GLY A 686 -1.60 -55.76 -5.55
C GLY A 686 -3.08 -55.56 -5.14
N VAL A 687 -3.88 -54.78 -5.88
CA VAL A 687 -5.32 -54.57 -5.59
C VAL A 687 -6.23 -55.06 -6.73
N ASN A 688 -7.50 -55.33 -6.43
CA ASN A 688 -8.47 -55.93 -7.35
C ASN A 688 -8.66 -55.06 -8.62
N TYR A 689 -8.80 -55.67 -9.79
CA TYR A 689 -8.94 -54.95 -11.08
C TYR A 689 -10.21 -54.08 -11.15
N THR A 690 -11.17 -54.28 -10.22
CA THR A 690 -12.35 -53.41 -10.05
C THR A 690 -12.01 -52.04 -9.46
N ASP A 691 -10.83 -51.90 -8.88
CA ASP A 691 -10.29 -50.67 -8.28
C ASP A 691 -9.44 -49.86 -9.29
N CYS A 692 -9.65 -50.15 -10.59
CA CYS A 692 -9.09 -49.38 -11.70
C CYS A 692 -9.87 -48.10 -11.96
#